data_AF-A0A5B8U137-F1
#
_entry.id   AF-A0A5B8U137-F1
#
_cell.length_a   1.000
_cell.length_b   1.000
_cell.length_c   1.000
_cell.angle_alpha   90.00
_cell.angle_beta   90.00
_cell.angle_gamma   90.00
#
_symmetry.space_group_name_H-M   'P 1'
#
loop_
_entity.id
_entity.type
_entity.pdbx_description
1 polymer ?
#
loop_
_entity_poly.entity_id
_entity_poly.type
_entity_poly.pdbx_seq_one_letter_code
_entity_poly.pdbx_strand_id
1 'polypeptide(L)'
;MGSHAVMLYVPGSDARKLAKLPELPTSAFILDLEDAVAERAKPAARVRVAQALADHGAGLELHVRVNAVDSTHLRADLEVVVQRGLSGIVLPKSEGAREVGIADWMIGELERERGLPPGAIAILPTIETAAGVAQVDAIATASPRVTSLGFGAGDMSLDIGVAWPPPGGRLGATLLAAKTAIVLASRRAGLDAPHDGSYAVVDDLEGLRVEADEARALGFGSKHAIHPGQVPVIAEAFAPGAAELAGARRILDAFEQAEAAGVAAITVDGKLIDYPVAERARRVLAGSGPERPAPAQGTGPAGRPRALHGVRVLDLSSLYAGPLIATNLGDFGADVIKVEHPRGDDLRRWGEAKDGVPLWWKVVSRNKRVITLDLGREEARDTVRRLVAEADVVIENFRPGRMEAWGLGPADLEAINPGIVMVRVTGFGQYGPKSSQPGFGTLAEAFSGFAFITGAPDGPPTLPPFGLADGITAMVGTSAVLTALYWRDAGGGHLGQVIDLSLYEPLFSLLGPVLTEFAHLGVVQQRQGNRSPRTAPRNTYRTADGHWVAISAGTQRIAQRVLAAIERPELADDARFADAAARRAHADEIDGLVAAWIAEHERDAVLERFAAAEAPIAPVQDARQISEDPHFQARGTFVEVPDPDLGTLVMPNIVARLSRTPGEIRWTGPAEVGTTADAEFERRG
;
A
#
# COMPACT_ATOMS: atom_id res chain seq x y z
N MET A 1 24.82 3.70 5.99
CA MET A 1 25.50 4.44 7.07
C MET A 1 26.10 3.40 8.01
N GLY A 2 27.31 3.63 8.52
CA GLY A 2 28.06 2.61 9.25
C GLY A 2 27.47 2.35 10.63
N SER A 3 27.28 1.08 11.02
CA SER A 3 26.81 0.72 12.35
C SER A 3 27.87 1.07 13.40
N HIS A 4 27.82 2.28 13.95
CA HIS A 4 28.68 2.68 15.05
C HIS A 4 28.13 2.11 16.36
N ALA A 5 28.96 1.36 17.08
CA ALA A 5 28.63 0.77 18.38
C ALA A 5 28.31 1.82 19.47
N VAL A 6 28.76 3.08 19.30
CA VAL A 6 28.65 4.13 20.31
C VAL A 6 28.30 5.48 19.69
N MET A 7 27.27 6.13 20.21
CA MET A 7 26.97 7.54 19.93
C MET A 7 27.21 8.38 21.18
N LEU A 8 28.07 9.40 21.10
CA LEU A 8 28.38 10.26 22.25
C LEU A 8 27.48 11.49 22.29
N TYR A 9 26.75 11.67 23.40
CA TYR A 9 25.97 12.87 23.68
C TYR A 9 26.88 14.07 23.94
N VAL A 10 26.56 15.18 23.29
CA VAL A 10 27.23 16.46 23.46
C VAL A 10 26.17 17.55 23.66
N PRO A 11 26.11 18.20 24.84
CA PRO A 11 25.18 19.30 25.06
C PRO A 11 25.42 20.43 24.05
N GLY A 12 24.38 20.88 23.35
CA GLY A 12 24.46 21.98 22.38
C GLY A 12 24.90 23.31 23.00
N SER A 13 24.86 23.41 24.33
CA SER A 13 25.35 24.55 25.10
C SER A 13 26.87 24.55 25.32
N ASP A 14 27.57 23.41 25.17
CA ASP A 14 29.02 23.26 25.43
C ASP A 14 29.85 23.56 24.16
N ALA A 15 30.16 24.84 23.96
CA ALA A 15 30.94 25.29 22.81
C ALA A 15 32.32 24.63 22.70
N ARG A 16 32.95 24.30 23.84
CA ARG A 16 34.29 23.69 23.85
C ARG A 16 34.23 22.25 23.34
N LYS A 17 33.22 21.47 23.72
CA LYS A 17 33.05 20.10 23.22
C LYS A 17 32.65 20.08 21.75
N LEU A 18 31.73 20.97 21.33
CA LEU A 18 31.31 21.07 19.92
C LEU A 18 32.49 21.38 18.98
N ALA A 19 33.39 22.28 19.36
CA ALA A 19 34.58 22.59 18.57
C ALA A 19 35.63 21.46 18.52
N LYS A 20 35.52 20.48 19.41
CA LYS A 20 36.48 19.37 19.59
C LYS A 20 35.90 18.02 19.17
N LEU A 21 34.75 17.99 18.48
CA LEU A 21 34.13 16.72 18.03
C LEU A 21 35.12 15.78 17.32
N PRO A 22 35.99 16.26 16.39
CA PRO A 22 36.96 15.37 15.72
C PRO A 22 38.05 14.79 16.64
N GLU A 23 38.26 15.35 17.84
CA GLU A 23 39.25 14.88 18.82
C GLU A 23 38.67 13.86 19.80
N LEU A 24 37.35 13.65 19.79
CA LEU A 24 36.66 12.76 20.74
C LEU A 24 36.74 11.28 20.28
N PRO A 25 36.62 10.32 21.22
CA PRO A 25 36.90 8.91 20.95
C PRO A 25 35.80 8.16 20.16
N THR A 26 35.02 8.85 19.33
CA THR A 26 34.00 8.26 18.43
C THR A 26 33.84 9.13 17.18
N SER A 27 33.23 8.57 16.14
CA SER A 27 32.85 9.30 14.91
C SER A 27 31.35 9.60 14.83
N ALA A 28 30.54 9.14 15.79
CA ALA A 28 29.09 9.34 15.83
C ALA A 28 28.65 10.09 17.10
N PHE A 29 27.86 11.14 16.93
CA PHE A 29 27.49 12.06 18.02
C PHE A 29 25.99 12.38 18.02
N ILE A 30 25.44 12.60 19.21
CA ILE A 30 24.12 13.19 19.40
C ILE A 30 24.30 14.58 20.01
N LEU A 31 24.07 15.61 19.22
CA LEU A 31 24.12 17.00 19.68
C LEU A 31 22.76 17.35 20.29
N ASP A 32 22.73 17.63 21.60
CA ASP A 32 21.48 17.76 22.34
C ASP A 32 21.00 19.22 22.44
N LEU A 33 19.78 19.48 22.01
CA LEU A 33 19.06 20.75 22.17
C LEU A 33 17.91 20.66 23.19
N GLU A 34 17.62 19.47 23.71
CA GLU A 34 16.53 19.20 24.63
C GLU A 34 16.99 19.35 26.09
N ASP A 35 17.20 18.24 26.81
CA ASP A 35 17.30 18.24 28.27
C ASP A 35 18.68 18.69 28.78
N ALA A 36 19.75 18.53 27.99
CA ALA A 36 21.07 19.06 28.35
C ALA A 36 21.21 20.58 28.10
N VAL A 37 20.14 21.26 27.69
CA VAL A 37 20.15 22.70 27.41
C VAL A 37 19.05 23.41 28.18
N ALA A 38 19.47 24.23 29.15
CA ALA A 38 18.56 25.09 29.90
C ALA A 38 17.75 26.00 28.95
N GLU A 39 16.48 26.25 29.30
CA GLU A 39 15.51 27.00 28.50
C GLU A 39 16.06 28.30 27.89
N ARG A 40 16.63 29.16 28.74
CA ARG A 40 17.25 30.44 28.34
C ARG A 40 18.45 30.31 27.39
N ALA A 41 19.06 29.13 27.31
CA ALA A 41 20.25 28.86 26.51
C ALA A 41 19.91 28.21 25.15
N LYS A 42 18.68 27.72 24.94
CA LYS A 42 18.27 27.06 23.69
C LYS A 42 18.54 27.90 22.43
N PRO A 43 18.27 29.22 22.39
CA PRO A 43 18.60 30.04 21.22
C PRO A 43 20.10 30.04 20.88
N ALA A 44 20.96 30.18 21.89
CA ALA A 44 22.41 30.18 21.68
C ALA A 44 22.95 28.77 21.34
N ALA A 45 22.34 27.71 21.91
CA ALA A 45 22.70 26.33 21.61
C ALA A 45 22.40 25.97 20.15
N ARG A 46 21.23 26.36 19.62
CA ARG A 46 20.88 26.16 18.20
C ARG A 46 21.95 26.70 17.26
N VAL A 47 22.40 27.94 17.48
CA VAL A 47 23.45 28.57 16.66
C VAL A 47 24.75 27.76 16.69
N ARG A 48 25.15 27.28 17.86
CA ARG A 48 26.38 26.48 18.01
C ARG A 48 26.25 25.11 17.35
N VAL A 49 25.12 24.44 17.51
CA VAL A 49 24.85 23.15 16.84
C VAL A 49 24.83 23.32 15.33
N ALA A 50 24.22 24.40 14.82
CA ALA A 50 24.24 24.71 13.38
C ALA A 50 25.67 24.86 12.85
N GLN A 51 26.52 25.58 13.60
CA GLN A 51 27.92 25.79 13.24
C GLN A 51 28.70 24.47 13.27
N ALA A 52 28.50 23.64 14.30
CA ALA A 52 29.16 22.33 14.41
C ALA A 52 28.78 21.38 13.27
N LEU A 53 27.51 21.38 12.84
CA LEU A 53 27.06 20.62 11.67
C LEU A 53 27.77 21.07 10.39
N ALA A 54 27.92 22.38 10.19
CA ALA A 54 28.61 22.94 9.04
C ALA A 54 30.12 22.64 9.06
N ASP A 55 30.76 22.71 10.23
CA ASP A 55 32.20 22.55 10.39
C ASP A 55 32.65 21.09 10.31
N HIS A 56 31.81 20.15 10.78
CA HIS A 56 32.22 18.77 11.02
C HIS A 56 31.36 17.70 10.35
N GLY A 57 30.15 18.03 9.88
CA GLY A 57 29.19 17.04 9.36
C GLY A 57 29.59 16.33 8.07
N ALA A 58 30.64 16.79 7.38
CA ALA A 58 31.19 16.09 6.22
C ALA A 58 32.06 14.87 6.60
N GLY A 59 32.61 14.85 7.82
CA GLY A 59 33.54 13.81 8.28
C GLY A 59 33.06 13.00 9.47
N LEU A 60 31.95 13.41 10.11
CA LEU A 60 31.37 12.77 11.28
C LEU A 60 29.90 12.45 11.04
N GLU A 61 29.40 11.42 11.72
CA GLU A 61 27.97 11.14 11.78
C GLU A 61 27.35 11.98 12.90
N LEU A 62 26.60 13.01 12.52
CA LEU A 62 26.03 13.97 13.45
C LEU A 62 24.52 13.83 13.47
N HIS A 63 23.99 13.38 14.60
CA HIS A 63 22.57 13.41 14.91
C HIS A 63 22.27 14.57 15.85
N VAL A 64 21.06 15.11 15.78
CA VAL A 64 20.62 16.15 16.71
C VAL A 64 19.38 15.68 17.47
N ARG A 65 19.45 15.69 18.80
CA ARG A 65 18.26 15.53 19.65
C ARG A 65 17.56 16.88 19.75
N VAL A 66 16.41 16.96 19.09
CA VAL A 66 15.53 18.14 19.11
C VAL A 66 14.59 18.06 20.31
N ASN A 67 13.92 19.16 20.62
CA ASN A 67 12.84 19.13 21.62
C ASN A 67 11.61 18.39 21.08
N ALA A 68 10.85 17.77 21.98
CA ALA A 68 9.63 17.02 21.65
C ALA A 68 8.59 17.82 20.83
N VAL A 69 7.72 17.11 20.12
CA VAL A 69 6.74 17.66 19.17
C VAL A 69 5.70 18.57 19.83
N ASP A 70 5.36 18.32 21.08
CA ASP A 70 4.46 19.11 21.90
C ASP A 70 5.12 20.38 22.49
N SER A 71 6.43 20.52 22.34
CA SER A 71 7.16 21.71 22.78
C SER A 71 6.98 22.91 21.84
N THR A 72 7.16 24.11 22.36
CA THR A 72 7.22 25.34 21.54
C THR A 72 8.56 25.49 20.78
N HIS A 73 9.46 24.52 20.88
CA HIS A 73 10.85 24.62 20.41
C HIS A 73 11.15 23.81 19.15
N LEU A 74 10.43 22.72 18.89
CA LEU A 74 10.72 21.80 17.79
C LEU A 74 10.94 22.54 16.46
N ARG A 75 10.03 23.47 16.13
CA ARG A 75 10.12 24.25 14.89
C ARG A 75 11.44 25.02 14.80
N ALA A 76 11.78 25.75 15.85
CA ALA A 76 13.01 26.55 15.90
C ALA A 76 14.26 25.67 15.89
N ASP A 77 14.20 24.47 16.45
CA ASP A 77 15.30 23.49 16.36
C ASP A 77 15.49 23.04 14.91
N LEU A 78 14.43 22.50 14.27
CA LEU A 78 14.47 21.99 12.90
C LEU A 78 14.89 23.06 11.89
N GLU A 79 14.39 24.30 12.03
CA GLU A 79 14.77 25.44 11.20
C GLU A 79 16.26 25.77 11.27
N VAL A 80 17.01 25.31 12.27
CA VAL A 80 18.46 25.55 12.34
C VAL A 80 19.26 24.33 11.93
N VAL A 81 18.78 23.13 12.27
CA VAL A 81 19.59 21.91 12.19
C VAL A 81 19.42 21.14 10.88
N VAL A 82 18.29 21.31 10.17
CA VAL A 82 18.03 20.63 8.88
C VAL A 82 18.93 21.21 7.79
N GLN A 83 20.18 20.77 7.66
CA GLN A 83 21.13 21.29 6.69
C GLN A 83 22.10 20.19 6.22
N ARG A 84 22.96 20.52 5.26
CA ARG A 84 24.05 19.60 4.88
C ARG A 84 24.93 19.30 6.09
N GLY A 85 25.33 18.04 6.24
CA GLY A 85 26.12 17.58 7.38
C GLY A 85 25.30 17.03 8.55
N LEU A 86 23.96 17.14 8.53
CA LEU A 86 23.09 16.42 9.46
C LEU A 86 22.81 15.01 8.95
N SER A 87 23.05 13.99 9.77
CA SER A 87 22.76 12.59 9.47
C SER A 87 21.33 12.19 9.85
N GLY A 88 20.84 12.67 11.00
CA GLY A 88 19.50 12.34 11.49
C GLY A 88 19.03 13.20 12.65
N ILE A 89 17.72 13.14 12.89
CA ILE A 89 17.05 13.78 14.02
C ILE A 89 16.69 12.71 15.03
N VAL A 90 17.20 12.83 16.25
CA VAL A 90 16.72 12.05 17.40
C VAL A 90 15.45 12.74 17.91
N LEU A 91 14.32 12.06 17.76
CA LEU A 91 13.00 12.59 18.12
C LEU A 91 12.59 12.00 19.48
N PRO A 92 12.64 12.78 20.57
CA PRO A 92 12.30 12.29 21.90
C PRO A 92 10.79 12.07 22.06
N LYS A 93 10.40 11.35 23.12
CA LYS A 93 9.00 11.14 23.56
C LYS A 93 8.07 10.76 22.41
N SER A 94 8.51 9.81 21.59
CA SER A 94 7.69 9.30 20.50
C SER A 94 6.65 8.33 21.06
N GLU A 95 5.39 8.79 21.15
CA GLU A 95 4.28 8.01 21.70
C GLU A 95 3.32 7.46 20.63
N GLY A 96 3.48 7.87 19.37
CA GLY A 96 2.71 7.37 18.25
C GLY A 96 3.25 7.80 16.89
N ALA A 97 2.60 7.33 15.82
CA ALA A 97 2.97 7.66 14.45
C ALA A 97 2.80 9.16 14.11
N ARG A 98 1.95 9.86 14.88
CA ARG A 98 1.64 11.28 14.68
C ARG A 98 2.87 12.16 14.88
N GLU A 99 3.62 11.94 15.97
CA GLU A 99 4.79 12.73 16.32
C GLU A 99 5.87 12.61 15.25
N VAL A 100 6.12 11.39 14.79
CA VAL A 100 7.04 11.10 13.68
C VAL A 100 6.55 11.75 12.38
N GLY A 101 5.25 11.66 12.06
CA GLY A 101 4.67 12.26 10.85
C GLY A 101 4.76 13.78 10.83
N ILE A 102 4.61 14.45 11.98
CA ILE A 102 4.80 15.91 12.10
C ILE A 102 6.26 16.27 11.82
N ALA A 103 7.21 15.56 12.43
CA ALA A 103 8.63 15.79 12.18
C ALA A 103 9.01 15.53 10.72
N ASP A 104 8.54 14.42 10.12
CA ASP A 104 8.76 14.08 8.71
C ASP A 104 8.28 15.18 7.76
N TRP A 105 7.06 15.68 7.99
CA TRP A 105 6.50 16.77 7.18
C TRP A 105 7.35 18.04 7.27
N MET A 106 7.71 18.47 8.49
CA MET A 106 8.52 19.68 8.70
C MET A 106 9.92 19.56 8.10
N ILE A 107 10.58 18.41 8.28
CA ILE A 107 11.89 18.12 7.68
C ILE A 107 11.78 18.14 6.16
N GLY A 108 10.72 17.54 5.60
CA GLY A 108 10.49 17.51 4.15
C GLY A 108 10.28 18.90 3.52
N GLU A 109 9.61 19.83 4.21
CA GLU A 109 9.54 21.24 3.77
C GLU A 109 10.93 21.89 3.77
N LEU A 110 11.65 21.77 4.89
CA LEU A 110 12.97 22.40 5.05
C LEU A 110 14.02 21.83 4.09
N GLU A 111 13.98 20.54 3.78
CA GLU A 111 14.83 19.93 2.75
C GLU A 111 14.59 20.56 1.38
N ARG A 112 13.33 20.79 1.00
CA ARG A 112 12.98 21.43 -0.27
C ARG A 112 13.43 22.89 -0.30
N GLU A 113 13.20 23.64 0.78
CA GLU A 113 13.65 25.03 0.89
C GLU A 113 15.17 25.16 0.77
N ARG A 114 15.92 24.14 1.20
CA ARG A 114 17.39 24.14 1.23
C ARG A 114 18.04 23.38 0.07
N GLY A 115 17.26 22.84 -0.85
CA GLY A 115 17.75 22.04 -1.98
C GLY A 115 18.51 20.77 -1.54
N LEU A 116 18.09 20.17 -0.42
CA LEU A 116 18.57 18.86 0.02
C LEU A 116 17.79 17.75 -0.72
N PRO A 117 18.42 16.59 -0.98
CA PRO A 117 17.70 15.45 -1.53
C PRO A 117 16.50 15.07 -0.62
N PRO A 118 15.32 14.77 -1.18
CA PRO A 118 14.20 14.28 -0.39
C PRO A 118 14.58 13.00 0.35
N GLY A 119 14.40 12.97 1.67
CA GLY A 119 14.77 11.80 2.48
C GLY A 119 16.22 11.80 2.95
N ALA A 120 16.96 12.90 2.77
CA ALA A 120 18.38 12.97 3.12
C ALA A 120 18.64 12.86 4.63
N ILE A 121 17.72 13.34 5.46
CA ILE A 121 17.85 13.32 6.92
C ILE A 121 16.94 12.24 7.51
N ALA A 122 17.55 11.33 8.26
CA ALA A 122 16.85 10.26 8.98
C ALA A 122 16.10 10.78 10.22
N ILE A 123 15.15 10.00 10.70
CA ILE A 123 14.47 10.20 11.99
C ILE A 123 14.77 8.99 12.86
N LEU A 124 15.18 9.23 14.10
CA LEU A 124 15.46 8.23 15.12
C LEU A 124 14.49 8.46 16.29
N PRO A 125 13.27 7.90 16.24
CA PRO A 125 12.30 8.03 17.32
C PRO A 125 12.82 7.36 18.58
N THR A 126 12.79 8.08 19.71
CA THR A 126 13.18 7.53 21.01
C THR A 126 11.92 7.13 21.78
N ILE A 127 11.89 5.87 22.20
CA ILE A 127 10.82 5.28 23.00
C ILE A 127 11.15 5.47 24.48
N GLU A 128 10.38 6.33 25.13
CA GLU A 128 10.68 6.88 26.46
C GLU A 128 9.51 6.74 27.43
N THR A 129 8.36 6.23 26.99
CA THR A 129 7.14 6.08 27.82
C THR A 129 6.44 4.76 27.55
N ALA A 130 5.62 4.31 28.49
CA ALA A 130 4.77 3.12 28.33
C ALA A 130 3.82 3.25 27.13
N ALA A 131 3.34 4.46 26.84
CA ALA A 131 2.54 4.74 25.65
C ALA A 131 3.35 4.50 24.36
N GLY A 132 4.60 4.98 24.31
CA GLY A 132 5.52 4.69 23.19
C GLY A 132 5.80 3.21 23.02
N VAL A 133 5.94 2.44 24.12
CA VAL A 133 6.11 0.98 24.04
C VAL A 133 4.87 0.30 23.47
N ALA A 134 3.66 0.73 23.87
CA ALA A 134 2.41 0.18 23.35
C ALA A 134 2.24 0.45 21.83
N GLN A 135 2.79 1.56 21.33
CA GLN A 135 2.63 2.03 19.96
C GLN A 135 3.89 1.85 19.10
N VAL A 136 4.87 1.09 19.57
CA VAL A 136 6.22 1.04 18.98
C VAL A 136 6.23 0.57 17.52
N ASP A 137 5.31 -0.33 17.11
CA ASP A 137 5.18 -0.76 15.72
C ASP A 137 4.66 0.35 14.79
N ALA A 138 3.70 1.14 15.27
CA ALA A 138 3.17 2.27 14.53
C ALA A 138 4.23 3.36 14.38
N ILE A 139 5.03 3.61 15.42
CA ILE A 139 6.16 4.55 15.40
C ILE A 139 7.23 4.08 14.39
N ALA A 140 7.60 2.79 14.44
CA ALA A 140 8.62 2.21 13.58
C ALA A 140 8.30 2.31 12.09
N THR A 141 7.02 2.33 11.73
CA THR A 141 6.54 2.34 10.34
C THR A 141 5.98 3.69 9.89
N ALA A 142 6.04 4.71 10.75
CA ALA A 142 5.37 6.00 10.54
C ALA A 142 5.96 6.82 9.38
N SER A 143 7.24 6.67 9.05
CA SER A 143 7.90 7.36 7.95
C SER A 143 9.03 6.52 7.35
N PRO A 144 9.26 6.57 6.02
CA PRO A 144 10.44 5.95 5.41
C PRO A 144 11.77 6.57 5.84
N ARG A 145 11.75 7.71 6.55
CA ARG A 145 12.94 8.29 7.19
C ARG A 145 13.32 7.62 8.50
N VAL A 146 12.42 6.83 9.08
CA VAL A 146 12.75 6.07 10.28
C VAL A 146 13.74 4.99 9.88
N THR A 147 14.97 5.10 10.35
CA THR A 147 16.03 4.12 10.05
C THR A 147 16.32 3.22 11.25
N SER A 148 16.06 3.70 12.46
CA SER A 148 16.29 2.98 13.72
C SER A 148 15.44 3.57 14.85
N LEU A 149 15.22 2.78 15.91
CA LEU A 149 14.57 3.22 17.14
C LEU A 149 15.60 3.44 18.25
N GLY A 150 15.34 4.40 19.13
CA GLY A 150 16.08 4.63 20.36
C GLY A 150 15.31 4.18 21.60
N PHE A 151 16.01 3.82 22.67
CA PHE A 151 15.41 3.62 23.99
C PHE A 151 15.91 4.68 24.98
N GLY A 152 15.01 5.42 25.64
CA GLY A 152 15.38 6.37 26.69
C GLY A 152 15.11 5.80 28.07
N ALA A 153 16.12 5.16 28.66
CA ALA A 153 15.97 4.44 29.93
C ALA A 153 15.61 5.34 31.12
N GLY A 154 16.10 6.58 31.15
CA GLY A 154 15.84 7.52 32.25
C GLY A 154 14.38 7.95 32.31
N ASP A 155 13.87 8.49 31.20
CA ASP A 155 12.46 8.90 31.06
C ASP A 155 11.50 7.71 31.19
N MET A 156 11.84 6.56 30.61
CA MET A 156 11.05 5.33 30.76
C MET A 156 10.91 4.94 32.22
N SER A 157 12.02 5.00 32.97
CA SER A 157 12.01 4.62 34.38
C SER A 157 11.19 5.59 35.22
N LEU A 158 11.23 6.89 34.88
CA LEU A 158 10.40 7.90 35.50
C LEU A 158 8.91 7.67 35.23
N ASP A 159 8.55 7.39 33.97
CA ASP A 159 7.16 7.17 33.53
C ASP A 159 6.51 5.97 34.23
N ILE A 160 7.23 4.84 34.32
CA ILE A 160 6.70 3.60 34.93
C ILE A 160 7.01 3.46 36.43
N GLY A 161 7.68 4.46 37.03
CA GLY A 161 7.95 4.50 38.46
C GLY A 161 8.95 3.47 38.99
N VAL A 162 10.02 3.17 38.23
CA VAL A 162 11.10 2.26 38.64
C VAL A 162 12.42 2.99 38.87
N ALA A 163 13.34 2.39 39.63
CA ALA A 163 14.62 3.00 39.94
C ALA A 163 15.53 3.11 38.70
N TRP A 164 16.19 4.25 38.55
CA TRP A 164 17.21 4.49 37.53
C TRP A 164 18.42 5.25 38.11
N PRO A 165 19.66 4.79 37.86
CA PRO A 165 20.00 3.54 37.16
C PRO A 165 19.62 2.29 37.98
N PRO A 166 19.51 1.11 37.34
CA PRO A 166 19.27 -0.14 38.05
C PRO A 166 20.45 -0.47 39.00
N PRO A 167 20.22 -0.98 40.22
CA PRO A 167 21.29 -1.40 41.12
C PRO A 167 22.22 -2.45 40.45
N GLY A 168 23.51 -2.16 40.37
CA GLY A 168 24.50 -3.04 39.74
C GLY A 168 24.36 -3.20 38.21
N GLY A 169 23.62 -2.31 37.55
CA GLY A 169 23.50 -2.27 36.08
C GLY A 169 22.54 -3.31 35.47
N ARG A 170 21.91 -4.18 36.27
CA ARG A 170 20.97 -5.19 35.77
C ARG A 170 19.56 -4.66 35.62
N LEU A 171 18.98 -4.82 34.43
CA LEU A 171 17.64 -4.33 34.15
C LEU A 171 16.56 -5.14 34.90
N GLY A 172 15.58 -4.44 35.47
CA GLY A 172 14.36 -5.07 35.96
C GLY A 172 13.50 -5.64 34.82
N ALA A 173 12.63 -6.61 35.12
CA ALA A 173 11.80 -7.29 34.13
C ALA A 173 10.97 -6.33 33.25
N THR A 174 10.49 -5.21 33.82
CA THR A 174 9.69 -4.23 33.07
C THR A 174 10.51 -3.49 32.01
N LEU A 175 11.72 -3.05 32.33
CA LEU A 175 12.62 -2.41 31.36
C LEU A 175 13.09 -3.41 30.30
N LEU A 176 13.29 -4.68 30.69
CA LEU A 176 13.60 -5.77 29.77
C LEU A 176 12.46 -5.99 28.75
N ALA A 177 11.21 -5.94 29.19
CA ALA A 177 10.05 -6.06 28.32
C ALA A 177 9.96 -4.90 27.32
N ALA A 178 10.19 -3.66 27.77
CA ALA A 178 10.24 -2.48 26.90
C ALA A 178 11.36 -2.60 25.84
N LYS A 179 12.59 -2.93 26.25
CA LYS A 179 13.71 -3.16 25.34
C LYS A 179 13.42 -4.27 24.33
N THR A 180 12.80 -5.37 24.77
CA THR A 180 12.40 -6.48 23.89
C THR A 180 11.37 -6.04 22.85
N ALA A 181 10.36 -5.27 23.26
CA ALA A 181 9.34 -4.74 22.35
C ALA A 181 9.97 -3.88 21.24
N ILE A 182 10.92 -3.01 21.60
CA ILE A 182 11.63 -2.14 20.66
C ILE A 182 12.47 -2.93 19.66
N VAL A 183 13.21 -3.96 20.11
CA VAL A 183 13.97 -4.83 19.22
C VAL A 183 13.04 -5.54 18.24
N LEU A 184 11.96 -6.15 18.73
CA LEU A 184 11.02 -6.87 17.88
C LEU A 184 10.35 -5.94 16.85
N ALA A 185 9.94 -4.75 17.27
CA ALA A 185 9.35 -3.74 16.39
C ALA A 185 10.33 -3.28 15.31
N SER A 186 11.59 -2.99 15.68
CA SER A 186 12.65 -2.65 14.73
C SER A 186 12.82 -3.74 13.68
N ARG A 187 12.81 -5.02 14.09
CA ARG A 187 12.94 -6.15 13.15
C ARG A 187 11.71 -6.38 12.29
N ARG A 188 10.50 -6.16 12.80
CA ARG A 188 9.27 -6.23 12.01
C ARG A 188 9.20 -5.15 10.94
N ALA A 189 9.61 -3.92 11.29
CA ALA A 189 9.64 -2.79 10.38
C ALA A 189 10.83 -2.80 9.40
N GLY A 190 11.79 -3.73 9.56
CA GLY A 190 12.97 -3.81 8.69
C GLY A 190 13.99 -2.70 8.93
N LEU A 191 14.00 -2.14 10.14
CA LEU A 191 14.92 -1.08 10.57
C LEU A 191 16.27 -1.66 10.99
N ASP A 192 17.26 -0.77 11.10
CA ASP A 192 18.53 -1.06 11.74
C ASP A 192 18.33 -1.49 13.21
N ALA A 193 19.34 -2.13 13.79
CA ALA A 193 19.29 -2.53 15.19
C ALA A 193 19.12 -1.28 16.07
N PRO A 194 18.20 -1.31 17.07
CA PRO A 194 17.90 -0.14 17.86
C PRO A 194 19.10 0.31 18.70
N HIS A 195 19.06 1.57 19.11
CA HIS A 195 20.08 2.23 19.92
C HIS A 195 19.65 2.27 21.39
N ASP A 196 20.52 1.80 22.27
CA ASP A 196 20.24 1.77 23.70
C ASP A 196 20.59 3.11 24.37
N GLY A 197 19.81 3.47 25.37
CA GLY A 197 19.92 4.75 26.08
C GLY A 197 21.19 4.88 26.92
N SER A 198 21.42 6.10 27.42
CA SER A 198 22.61 6.42 28.23
C SER A 198 22.57 5.79 29.62
N TYR A 199 23.74 5.44 30.15
CA TYR A 199 23.94 5.09 31.54
C TYR A 199 24.30 6.32 32.38
N ALA A 200 23.51 6.61 33.43
CA ALA A 200 23.56 7.87 34.16
C ALA A 200 24.84 8.09 34.99
N VAL A 201 25.42 7.01 35.53
CA VAL A 201 26.53 7.11 36.49
C VAL A 201 27.84 7.08 35.72
N VAL A 202 28.43 8.26 35.55
CA VAL A 202 29.61 8.49 34.70
C VAL A 202 30.80 7.62 35.12
N ASP A 203 31.04 7.52 36.43
CA ASP A 203 32.23 6.86 36.98
C ASP A 203 32.05 5.35 37.23
N ASP A 204 30.82 4.82 37.12
CA ASP A 204 30.54 3.40 37.27
C ASP A 204 30.62 2.68 35.91
N LEU A 205 31.86 2.41 35.50
CA LEU A 205 32.15 1.72 34.24
C LEU A 205 31.81 0.23 34.29
N GLU A 206 31.75 -0.37 35.48
CA GLU A 206 31.38 -1.78 35.65
C GLU A 206 29.89 -1.97 35.43
N GLY A 207 29.06 -1.13 36.06
CA GLY A 207 27.61 -1.10 35.83
C GLY A 207 27.26 -0.79 34.37
N LEU A 208 27.98 0.14 33.74
CA LEU A 208 27.84 0.42 32.31
C LEU A 208 28.14 -0.81 31.45
N ARG A 209 29.21 -1.56 31.74
CA ARG A 209 29.57 -2.77 30.99
C ARG A 209 28.46 -3.81 31.07
N VAL A 210 27.94 -4.07 32.27
CA VAL A 210 26.83 -5.01 32.49
C VAL A 210 25.62 -4.64 31.64
N GLU A 211 25.19 -3.38 31.69
CA GLU A 211 24.00 -2.95 30.93
C GLU A 211 24.24 -2.99 29.41
N ALA A 212 25.45 -2.66 28.96
CA ALA A 212 25.82 -2.72 27.54
C ALA A 212 25.82 -4.16 27.00
N ASP A 213 26.37 -5.11 27.78
CA ASP A 213 26.35 -6.53 27.43
C ASP A 213 24.91 -7.08 27.39
N GLU A 214 24.05 -6.67 28.33
CA GLU A 214 22.62 -7.03 28.32
C GLU A 214 21.90 -6.45 27.09
N ALA A 215 22.14 -5.19 26.74
CA ALA A 215 21.53 -4.56 25.56
C ALA A 215 21.95 -5.24 24.25
N ARG A 216 23.25 -5.55 24.09
CA ARG A 216 23.75 -6.32 22.94
C ARG A 216 23.10 -7.70 22.88
N ALA A 217 23.00 -8.40 24.01
CA ALA A 217 22.39 -9.73 24.08
C ALA A 217 20.90 -9.71 23.68
N LEU A 218 20.19 -8.61 23.93
CA LEU A 218 18.81 -8.40 23.50
C LEU A 218 18.65 -8.08 22.01
N GLY A 219 19.72 -7.65 21.33
CA GLY A 219 19.72 -7.34 19.90
C GLY A 219 19.80 -5.86 19.54
N PHE A 220 20.19 -5.00 20.49
CA PHE A 220 20.56 -3.60 20.21
C PHE A 220 21.89 -3.54 19.44
N GLY A 221 22.03 -2.53 18.58
CA GLY A 221 23.22 -2.33 17.75
C GLY A 221 24.25 -1.37 18.34
N SER A 222 23.82 -0.49 19.24
CA SER A 222 24.68 0.52 19.86
C SER A 222 24.16 0.95 21.22
N LYS A 223 24.96 1.71 21.97
CA LYS A 223 24.53 2.41 23.19
C LYS A 223 25.04 3.84 23.23
N HIS A 224 24.26 4.72 23.84
CA HIS A 224 24.61 6.12 24.02
C HIS A 224 25.63 6.30 25.17
N ALA A 225 26.68 7.09 24.93
CA ALA A 225 27.62 7.56 25.95
C ALA A 225 27.29 9.00 26.34
N ILE A 226 27.49 9.39 27.60
CA ILE A 226 27.36 10.78 28.08
C ILE A 226 28.70 11.39 28.51
N HIS A 227 29.75 10.56 28.58
CA HIS A 227 31.11 10.99 28.90
C HIS A 227 32.13 10.27 27.99
N PRO A 228 33.19 10.95 27.51
CA PRO A 228 34.21 10.33 26.66
C PRO A 228 34.86 9.07 27.25
N GLY A 229 34.98 9.01 28.58
CA GLY A 229 35.53 7.83 29.28
C GLY A 229 34.65 6.56 29.18
N GLN A 230 33.36 6.69 28.84
CA GLN A 230 32.45 5.56 28.65
C GLN A 230 32.58 4.92 27.27
N VAL A 231 33.11 5.67 26.28
CA VAL A 231 33.15 5.23 24.88
C VAL A 231 33.95 3.94 24.68
N PRO A 232 35.17 3.78 25.23
CA PRO A 232 35.93 2.53 25.08
C PRO A 232 35.19 1.33 25.67
N VAL A 233 34.49 1.51 26.80
CA VAL A 233 33.76 0.44 27.49
C VAL A 233 32.58 -0.05 26.66
N ILE A 234 31.81 0.86 26.07
CA ILE A 234 30.68 0.50 25.20
C ILE A 234 31.18 -0.11 23.90
N ALA A 235 32.21 0.48 23.28
CA ALA A 235 32.77 -0.04 22.04
C ALA A 235 33.27 -1.49 22.21
N GLU A 236 33.89 -1.81 23.34
CA GLU A 236 34.32 -3.17 23.68
C GLU A 236 33.13 -4.12 23.92
N ALA A 237 32.10 -3.69 24.67
CA ALA A 237 30.89 -4.50 24.91
C ALA A 237 30.18 -4.89 23.61
N PHE A 238 30.08 -3.96 22.66
CA PHE A 238 29.42 -4.18 21.36
C PHE A 238 30.30 -4.88 20.31
N ALA A 239 31.61 -5.02 20.58
CA ALA A 239 32.55 -5.72 19.70
C ALA A 239 32.58 -7.24 19.96
N PRO A 240 32.68 -8.09 18.93
CA PRO A 240 32.87 -9.53 19.12
C PRO A 240 34.13 -9.84 19.93
N GLY A 241 34.00 -10.67 20.97
CA GLY A 241 35.15 -11.07 21.79
C GLY A 241 36.09 -12.04 21.06
N ALA A 242 37.36 -12.13 21.47
CA ALA A 242 38.34 -13.04 20.85
C ALA A 242 37.89 -14.52 20.86
N ALA A 243 37.22 -14.97 21.93
CA ALA A 243 36.65 -16.31 22.03
C ALA A 243 35.44 -16.51 21.10
N GLU A 244 34.63 -15.47 20.90
CA GLU A 244 33.46 -15.48 20.01
C GLU A 244 33.90 -15.58 18.55
N LEU A 245 34.91 -14.79 18.16
CA LEU A 245 35.53 -14.84 16.82
C LEU A 245 36.17 -16.20 16.54
N ALA A 246 36.92 -16.75 17.51
CA ALA A 246 37.53 -18.07 17.37
C ALA A 246 36.47 -19.18 17.26
N GLY A 247 35.38 -19.08 18.02
CA GLY A 247 34.25 -20.01 17.93
C GLY A 247 33.53 -19.92 16.59
N ALA A 248 33.28 -18.71 16.09
CA ALA A 248 32.64 -18.48 14.80
C ALA A 248 33.48 -19.03 13.63
N ARG A 249 34.81 -18.84 13.65
CA ARG A 249 35.71 -19.44 12.64
C ARG A 249 35.61 -20.96 12.65
N ARG A 250 35.68 -21.59 13.83
CA ARG A 250 35.56 -23.06 13.94
C ARG A 250 34.21 -23.59 13.43
N ILE A 251 33.11 -22.92 13.79
CA ILE A 251 31.76 -23.29 13.32
C ILE A 251 31.69 -23.22 11.80
N LEU A 252 32.20 -22.15 11.21
CA LEU A 252 32.14 -21.93 9.77
C LEU A 252 33.02 -22.93 9.00
N ASP A 253 34.26 -23.13 9.45
CA ASP A 253 35.19 -24.09 8.83
C ASP A 253 34.61 -25.52 8.86
N ALA A 254 34.00 -25.91 9.97
CA ALA A 254 33.37 -27.23 10.11
C ALA A 254 32.11 -27.37 9.24
N PHE A 255 31.27 -26.34 9.19
CA PHE A 255 30.05 -26.34 8.38
C PHE A 255 30.37 -26.38 6.88
N GLU A 256 31.30 -25.57 6.40
CA GLU A 256 31.69 -25.54 4.98
C GLU A 256 32.30 -26.86 4.51
N GLN A 257 33.10 -27.53 5.36
CA GLN A 257 33.61 -28.88 5.08
C GLN A 257 32.48 -29.92 4.98
N ALA A 258 31.48 -29.84 5.86
CA ALA A 258 30.36 -30.76 5.86
C ALA A 258 29.39 -30.50 4.69
N GLU A 259 29.13 -29.23 4.37
CA GLU A 259 28.31 -28.80 3.25
C GLU A 259 28.93 -29.27 1.92
N ALA A 260 30.25 -29.12 1.76
CA ALA A 260 30.99 -29.64 0.60
C ALA A 260 30.91 -31.18 0.46
N ALA A 261 30.68 -31.89 1.57
CA ALA A 261 30.45 -33.33 1.60
C ALA A 261 28.96 -33.73 1.47
N GLY A 262 28.06 -32.76 1.23
CA GLY A 262 26.62 -32.98 1.06
C GLY A 262 25.84 -33.10 2.37
N VAL A 263 26.41 -32.69 3.50
CA VAL A 263 25.78 -32.77 4.83
C VAL A 263 25.41 -31.37 5.31
N ALA A 264 24.11 -31.10 5.45
CA ALA A 264 23.57 -29.78 5.81
C ALA A 264 23.40 -29.53 7.33
N ALA A 265 23.74 -30.52 8.17
CA ALA A 265 23.64 -30.42 9.62
C ALA A 265 24.72 -31.28 10.30
N ILE A 266 25.50 -30.67 11.19
CA ILE A 266 26.58 -31.35 11.93
C ILE A 266 26.57 -30.98 13.40
N THR A 267 27.32 -31.72 14.22
CA THR A 267 27.54 -31.40 15.62
C THR A 267 28.96 -30.90 15.84
N VAL A 268 29.11 -29.68 16.36
CA VAL A 268 30.41 -29.09 16.76
C VAL A 268 30.28 -28.63 18.21
N ASP A 269 31.23 -29.04 19.07
CA ASP A 269 31.22 -28.71 20.50
C ASP A 269 29.89 -29.01 21.22
N GLY A 270 29.22 -30.10 20.82
CA GLY A 270 27.92 -30.52 21.36
C GLY A 270 26.73 -29.68 20.90
N LYS A 271 26.91 -28.78 19.92
CA LYS A 271 25.85 -27.95 19.34
C LYS A 271 25.54 -28.37 17.90
N LEU A 272 24.26 -28.38 17.56
CA LEU A 272 23.82 -28.54 16.17
C LEU A 272 24.19 -27.29 15.37
N ILE A 273 24.87 -27.49 14.25
CA ILE A 273 25.24 -26.46 13.30
C ILE A 273 24.51 -26.74 11.99
N ASP A 274 23.69 -25.79 11.58
CA ASP A 274 22.94 -25.72 10.33
C ASP A 274 23.17 -24.36 9.65
N TYR A 275 22.49 -24.09 8.54
CA TYR A 275 22.63 -22.82 7.82
C TYR A 275 22.40 -21.57 8.69
N PRO A 276 21.33 -21.46 9.51
CA PRO A 276 21.16 -20.35 10.45
C PRO A 276 22.35 -20.13 11.41
N VAL A 277 22.91 -21.21 11.96
CA VAL A 277 24.06 -21.10 12.87
C VAL A 277 25.32 -20.70 12.13
N ALA A 278 25.55 -21.22 10.92
CA ALA A 278 26.66 -20.83 10.06
C ALA A 278 26.57 -19.35 9.63
N GLU A 279 25.36 -18.89 9.27
CA GLU A 279 25.08 -17.48 8.97
C GLU A 279 25.36 -16.56 10.15
N ARG A 280 25.00 -16.99 11.37
CA ARG A 280 25.34 -16.25 12.59
C ARG A 280 26.86 -16.16 12.77
N ALA A 281 27.59 -17.25 12.53
CA ALA A 281 29.05 -17.27 12.60
C ALA A 281 29.70 -16.36 11.54
N ARG A 282 29.19 -16.34 10.30
CA ARG A 282 29.65 -15.40 9.25
C ARG A 282 29.51 -13.94 9.69
N ARG A 283 28.39 -13.57 10.32
CA ARG A 283 28.17 -12.20 10.82
C ARG A 283 29.12 -11.81 11.92
N VAL A 284 29.35 -12.70 12.89
CA VAL A 284 30.34 -12.50 13.96
C VAL A 284 31.73 -12.21 13.36
N LEU A 285 32.14 -12.94 12.33
CA LEU A 285 33.44 -12.73 11.65
C LEU A 285 33.48 -11.48 10.78
N ALA A 286 32.36 -11.06 10.19
CA ALA A 286 32.25 -9.84 9.40
C ALA A 286 32.26 -8.56 10.27
N GLY A 287 32.17 -8.69 11.59
CA GLY A 287 32.03 -7.54 12.50
C GLY A 287 30.68 -6.81 12.33
N SER A 288 29.76 -7.39 11.58
CA SER A 288 28.42 -6.87 11.34
C SER A 288 27.54 -7.33 12.50
N GLY A 289 26.80 -6.40 13.11
CA GLY A 289 25.77 -6.73 14.09
C GLY A 289 24.71 -7.69 13.49
N PRO A 290 23.70 -8.11 14.26
CA PRO A 290 22.64 -8.96 13.73
C PRO A 290 21.80 -8.21 12.69
N GLU A 291 22.29 -8.02 11.47
CA GLU A 291 21.45 -7.80 10.29
C GLU A 291 20.87 -9.15 9.88
N ARG A 292 19.59 -9.17 9.53
CA ARG A 292 18.91 -10.36 9.04
C ARG A 292 19.49 -10.70 7.66
N PRO A 293 19.61 -11.98 7.24
CA PRO A 293 19.62 -12.24 5.81
C PRO A 293 18.25 -11.79 5.33
N ALA A 294 18.19 -10.79 4.44
CA ALA A 294 16.94 -10.25 3.95
C ALA A 294 15.98 -11.42 3.67
N PRO A 295 14.75 -11.44 4.23
CA PRO A 295 13.77 -12.44 3.81
C PRO A 295 13.76 -12.38 2.30
N ALA A 296 13.96 -13.52 1.64
CA ALA A 296 14.11 -13.62 0.19
C ALA A 296 13.17 -12.63 -0.46
N GLN A 297 13.70 -11.46 -0.82
CA GLN A 297 12.97 -10.47 -1.56
C GLN A 297 12.77 -11.19 -2.87
N GLY A 298 11.53 -11.56 -3.18
CA GLY A 298 11.20 -12.01 -4.51
C GLY A 298 11.68 -10.92 -5.44
N THR A 299 12.82 -11.14 -6.08
CA THR A 299 13.45 -10.21 -7.02
C THR A 299 12.61 -10.23 -8.29
N GLY A 300 11.47 -9.56 -8.23
CA GLY A 300 10.89 -8.92 -9.41
C GLY A 300 11.67 -7.63 -9.70
N PRO A 301 11.70 -7.15 -10.94
CA PRO A 301 12.52 -6.00 -11.31
C PRO A 301 12.03 -4.74 -10.59
N ALA A 302 12.95 -4.02 -9.92
CA ALA A 302 12.81 -2.66 -9.38
C ALA A 302 11.78 -2.41 -8.25
N GLY A 303 12.14 -2.79 -7.02
CA GLY A 303 12.34 -1.84 -5.89
C GLY A 303 11.28 -0.78 -5.56
N ARG A 304 9.98 -1.03 -5.77
CA ARG A 304 8.90 -0.15 -5.29
C ARG A 304 7.99 -0.89 -4.30
N PRO A 305 7.63 -0.27 -3.15
CA PRO A 305 6.65 -0.87 -2.25
C PRO A 305 5.31 -1.06 -2.96
N ARG A 306 4.68 -2.23 -2.77
CA ARG A 306 3.36 -2.55 -3.33
C ARG A 306 2.29 -2.35 -2.26
N ALA A 307 1.17 -1.73 -2.62
CA ALA A 307 0.16 -1.28 -1.66
C ALA A 307 -0.47 -2.43 -0.86
N LEU A 308 -0.67 -3.59 -1.49
CA LEU A 308 -1.25 -4.79 -0.87
C LEU A 308 -0.20 -5.89 -0.68
N HIS A 309 1.08 -5.54 -0.60
CA HIS A 309 2.12 -6.51 -0.26
C HIS A 309 1.81 -7.18 1.08
N GLY A 310 1.89 -8.50 1.11
CA GLY A 310 1.59 -9.30 2.30
C GLY A 310 0.14 -9.77 2.40
N VAL A 311 -0.79 -9.15 1.67
CA VAL A 311 -2.20 -9.60 1.62
C VAL A 311 -2.30 -10.87 0.76
N ARG A 312 -2.89 -11.92 1.32
CA ARG A 312 -3.11 -13.21 0.65
C ARG A 312 -4.59 -13.42 0.33
N VAL A 313 -4.88 -13.70 -0.93
CA VAL A 313 -6.24 -13.84 -1.46
C VAL A 313 -6.44 -15.24 -2.03
N LEU A 314 -7.47 -15.92 -1.56
CA LEU A 314 -7.94 -17.18 -2.11
C LEU A 314 -9.18 -16.95 -2.98
N ASP A 315 -9.01 -17.04 -4.29
CA ASP A 315 -10.06 -16.84 -5.29
C ASP A 315 -10.68 -18.18 -5.71
N LEU A 316 -11.77 -18.55 -5.03
CA LEU A 316 -12.60 -19.72 -5.32
C LEU A 316 -13.67 -19.44 -6.38
N SER A 317 -13.81 -18.17 -6.79
CA SER A 317 -14.88 -17.72 -7.66
C SER A 317 -14.63 -18.05 -9.13
N SER A 318 -15.65 -18.01 -9.98
CA SER A 318 -15.52 -18.33 -11.41
C SER A 318 -16.09 -17.24 -12.30
N LEU A 319 -15.81 -17.30 -13.60
CA LEU A 319 -16.25 -16.33 -14.60
C LEU A 319 -15.65 -14.94 -14.38
N TYR A 320 -16.44 -13.94 -13.96
CA TYR A 320 -16.05 -12.54 -14.17
C TYR A 320 -16.04 -11.68 -12.89
N ALA A 321 -17.18 -11.43 -12.24
CA ALA A 321 -17.25 -10.48 -11.12
C ALA A 321 -16.29 -10.82 -9.96
N GLY A 322 -16.40 -12.03 -9.40
CA GLY A 322 -15.53 -12.49 -8.32
C GLY A 322 -14.05 -12.54 -8.74
N PRO A 323 -13.72 -13.17 -9.88
CA PRO A 323 -12.33 -13.20 -10.34
C PRO A 323 -11.76 -11.80 -10.55
N LEU A 324 -12.53 -10.85 -11.08
CA LEU A 324 -12.07 -9.48 -11.30
C LEU A 324 -11.77 -8.74 -9.99
N ILE A 325 -12.48 -9.02 -8.88
CA ILE A 325 -12.11 -8.52 -7.54
C ILE A 325 -10.70 -9.01 -7.19
N ALA A 326 -10.44 -10.30 -7.34
CA ALA A 326 -9.14 -10.88 -7.03
C ALA A 326 -8.03 -10.30 -7.93
N THR A 327 -8.33 -10.07 -9.22
CA THR A 327 -7.40 -9.43 -10.17
C THR A 327 -7.05 -8.01 -9.73
N ASN A 328 -8.05 -7.21 -9.35
CA ASN A 328 -7.83 -5.85 -8.88
C ASN A 328 -6.94 -5.83 -7.63
N LEU A 329 -7.12 -6.77 -6.70
CA LEU A 329 -6.24 -6.90 -5.52
C LEU A 329 -4.82 -7.32 -5.93
N GLY A 330 -4.69 -8.29 -6.84
CA GLY A 330 -3.41 -8.77 -7.37
C GLY A 330 -2.61 -7.68 -8.10
N ASP A 331 -3.30 -6.84 -8.85
CA ASP A 331 -2.77 -5.65 -9.55
C ASP A 331 -2.09 -4.66 -8.58
N PHE A 332 -2.52 -4.61 -7.32
CA PHE A 332 -1.90 -3.77 -6.27
C PHE A 332 -0.93 -4.52 -5.34
N GLY A 333 -0.60 -5.78 -5.65
CA GLY A 333 0.46 -6.52 -4.97
C GLY A 333 0.01 -7.65 -4.05
N ALA A 334 -1.30 -7.92 -3.96
CA ALA A 334 -1.78 -9.09 -3.22
C ALA A 334 -1.28 -10.39 -3.89
N ASP A 335 -1.03 -11.40 -3.07
CA ASP A 335 -0.72 -12.75 -3.51
C ASP A 335 -2.02 -13.53 -3.71
N VAL A 336 -2.37 -13.78 -4.96
CA VAL A 336 -3.67 -14.34 -5.34
C VAL A 336 -3.50 -15.79 -5.79
N ILE A 337 -4.13 -16.71 -5.07
CA ILE A 337 -4.28 -18.11 -5.47
C ILE A 337 -5.69 -18.30 -6.03
N LYS A 338 -5.79 -18.55 -7.32
CA LYS A 338 -7.00 -18.95 -8.02
C LYS A 338 -7.18 -20.46 -7.90
N VAL A 339 -8.25 -20.89 -7.26
CA VAL A 339 -8.68 -22.29 -7.27
C VAL A 339 -9.58 -22.52 -8.47
N GLU A 340 -9.22 -23.41 -9.39
CA GLU A 340 -10.09 -23.77 -10.50
C GLU A 340 -10.40 -25.27 -10.53
N HIS A 341 -11.55 -25.62 -11.11
CA HIS A 341 -11.93 -27.00 -11.31
C HIS A 341 -10.97 -27.67 -12.31
N PRO A 342 -10.73 -29.00 -12.26
CA PRO A 342 -9.95 -29.74 -13.26
C PRO A 342 -10.39 -29.59 -14.74
N ARG A 343 -11.54 -28.95 -15.00
CA ARG A 343 -12.06 -28.67 -16.34
C ARG A 343 -11.78 -27.24 -16.79
N GLY A 344 -11.02 -26.49 -15.98
CA GLY A 344 -10.79 -25.06 -16.08
C GLY A 344 -12.01 -24.22 -15.70
N ASP A 345 -11.77 -22.93 -15.46
CA ASP A 345 -12.81 -21.91 -15.41
C ASP A 345 -13.53 -21.80 -16.78
N ASP A 346 -14.84 -21.54 -16.77
CA ASP A 346 -15.62 -21.30 -17.99
C ASP A 346 -15.14 -20.07 -18.77
N LEU A 347 -14.50 -19.09 -18.10
CA LEU A 347 -13.88 -17.92 -18.72
C LEU A 347 -12.79 -18.29 -19.75
N ARG A 348 -12.15 -19.46 -19.60
CA ARG A 348 -11.18 -19.98 -20.57
C ARG A 348 -11.81 -20.31 -21.92
N ARG A 349 -13.14 -20.28 -22.05
CA ARG A 349 -13.86 -20.53 -23.30
C ARG A 349 -14.54 -19.27 -23.85
N TRP A 350 -14.32 -18.11 -23.23
CA TRP A 350 -15.03 -16.89 -23.59
C TRP A 350 -14.25 -16.04 -24.61
N GLY A 351 -14.94 -15.62 -25.67
CA GLY A 351 -14.45 -14.67 -26.68
C GLY A 351 -13.43 -15.27 -27.63
N GLU A 352 -12.64 -14.38 -28.23
CA GLU A 352 -11.64 -14.76 -29.24
C GLU A 352 -10.39 -15.38 -28.61
N ALA A 353 -9.73 -16.24 -29.39
CA ALA A 353 -8.47 -16.87 -29.05
C ALA A 353 -7.41 -16.59 -30.12
N LYS A 354 -6.16 -16.44 -29.70
CA LYS A 354 -5.00 -16.38 -30.60
C LYS A 354 -4.23 -17.68 -30.45
N ASP A 355 -4.01 -18.40 -31.56
CA ASP A 355 -3.28 -19.68 -31.57
C ASP A 355 -3.85 -20.72 -30.56
N GLY A 356 -5.17 -20.70 -30.36
CA GLY A 356 -5.87 -21.56 -29.39
C GLY A 356 -5.80 -21.08 -27.93
N VAL A 357 -5.11 -19.98 -27.65
CA VAL A 357 -4.99 -19.37 -26.32
C VAL A 357 -6.11 -18.34 -26.09
N PRO A 358 -6.99 -18.52 -25.10
CA PRO A 358 -8.13 -17.64 -24.84
C PRO A 358 -7.70 -16.27 -24.30
N LEU A 359 -8.06 -15.18 -24.98
CA LEU A 359 -7.58 -13.85 -24.61
C LEU A 359 -8.21 -13.32 -23.32
N TRP A 360 -9.49 -13.60 -23.06
CA TRP A 360 -10.17 -13.16 -21.84
C TRP A 360 -9.52 -13.71 -20.57
N TRP A 361 -9.13 -14.98 -20.59
CA TRP A 361 -8.45 -15.62 -19.48
C TRP A 361 -7.10 -14.96 -19.19
N LYS A 362 -6.33 -14.61 -20.24
CA LYS A 362 -5.05 -13.91 -20.09
C LYS A 362 -5.20 -12.57 -19.36
N VAL A 363 -6.28 -11.85 -19.61
CA VAL A 363 -6.54 -10.54 -19.01
C VAL A 363 -7.07 -10.66 -17.58
N VAL A 364 -8.09 -11.49 -17.35
CA VAL A 364 -8.74 -11.59 -16.04
C VAL A 364 -7.90 -12.39 -15.06
N SER A 365 -7.13 -13.38 -15.49
CA SER A 365 -6.30 -14.19 -14.58
C SER A 365 -4.86 -13.68 -14.44
N ARG A 366 -4.56 -12.47 -14.93
CA ARG A 366 -3.27 -11.81 -14.69
C ARG A 366 -2.97 -11.69 -13.20
N ASN A 367 -1.70 -11.70 -12.83
CA ASN A 367 -1.23 -11.62 -11.44
C ASN A 367 -1.67 -12.74 -10.49
N LYS A 368 -2.36 -13.79 -10.98
CA LYS A 368 -2.81 -14.93 -10.18
C LYS A 368 -1.90 -16.13 -10.39
N ARG A 369 -1.72 -16.90 -9.33
CA ARG A 369 -1.24 -18.28 -9.38
C ARG A 369 -2.45 -19.19 -9.34
N VAL A 370 -2.42 -20.31 -10.07
CA VAL A 370 -3.59 -21.16 -10.26
C VAL A 370 -3.30 -22.55 -9.69
N ILE A 371 -4.24 -23.08 -8.91
CA ILE A 371 -4.24 -24.44 -8.34
C ILE A 371 -5.51 -25.16 -8.78
N THR A 372 -5.39 -26.45 -9.08
CA THR A 372 -6.54 -27.27 -9.48
C THR A 372 -7.14 -28.00 -8.29
N LEU A 373 -8.38 -27.68 -7.92
CA LEU A 373 -9.10 -28.41 -6.86
C LEU A 373 -10.55 -28.69 -7.27
N ASP A 374 -10.98 -29.93 -7.13
CA ASP A 374 -12.41 -30.29 -7.19
C ASP A 374 -13.02 -30.21 -5.78
N LEU A 375 -13.68 -29.10 -5.48
CA LEU A 375 -14.33 -28.86 -4.17
C LEU A 375 -15.47 -29.84 -3.85
N GLY A 376 -15.91 -30.66 -4.81
CA GLY A 376 -16.78 -31.80 -4.56
C GLY A 376 -16.12 -32.89 -3.71
N ARG A 377 -14.78 -32.95 -3.70
CA ARG A 377 -13.97 -33.89 -2.94
C ARG A 377 -13.56 -33.33 -1.57
N GLU A 378 -13.51 -34.18 -0.56
CA GLU A 378 -13.18 -33.77 0.81
C GLU A 378 -11.72 -33.32 0.95
N GLU A 379 -10.81 -34.02 0.29
CA GLU A 379 -9.37 -33.74 0.33
C GLU A 379 -9.04 -32.36 -0.28
N ALA A 380 -9.80 -31.97 -1.31
CA ALA A 380 -9.72 -30.63 -1.90
C ALA A 380 -10.22 -29.55 -0.93
N ARG A 381 -11.30 -29.83 -0.20
CA ARG A 381 -11.82 -28.90 0.83
C ARG A 381 -10.87 -28.76 2.01
N ASP A 382 -10.19 -29.84 2.41
CA ASP A 382 -9.14 -29.77 3.44
C ASP A 382 -7.97 -28.90 3.01
N THR A 383 -7.62 -28.98 1.72
CA THR A 383 -6.59 -28.10 1.15
C THR A 383 -7.04 -26.63 1.22
N VAL A 384 -8.30 -26.33 0.88
CA VAL A 384 -8.85 -24.97 1.06
C VAL A 384 -8.79 -24.53 2.52
N ARG A 385 -9.16 -25.38 3.49
CA ARG A 385 -9.08 -25.04 4.93
C ARG A 385 -7.65 -24.68 5.36
N ARG A 386 -6.64 -25.42 4.89
CA ARG A 386 -5.23 -25.10 5.16
C ARG A 386 -4.84 -23.75 4.57
N LEU A 387 -5.28 -23.46 3.34
CA LEU A 387 -5.03 -22.16 2.71
C LEU A 387 -5.71 -21.01 3.45
N VAL A 388 -6.92 -21.21 3.97
CA VAL A 388 -7.67 -20.19 4.72
C VAL A 388 -6.99 -19.79 6.02
N ALA A 389 -6.31 -20.72 6.69
CA ALA A 389 -5.54 -20.43 7.91
C ALA A 389 -4.43 -19.37 7.69
N GLU A 390 -4.02 -19.19 6.43
CA GLU A 390 -2.96 -18.29 6.02
C GLU A 390 -3.45 -17.14 5.12
N ALA A 391 -4.75 -17.10 4.79
CA ALA A 391 -5.32 -16.11 3.89
C ALA A 391 -5.88 -14.90 4.64
N ASP A 392 -5.89 -13.74 3.98
CA ASP A 392 -6.57 -12.54 4.47
C ASP A 392 -7.98 -12.41 3.88
N VAL A 393 -8.15 -12.89 2.65
CA VAL A 393 -9.39 -12.76 1.89
C VAL A 393 -9.75 -14.07 1.19
N VAL A 394 -11.01 -14.48 1.27
CA VAL A 394 -11.59 -15.54 0.43
C VAL A 394 -12.67 -14.92 -0.43
N ILE A 395 -12.65 -15.21 -1.73
CA ILE A 395 -13.64 -14.72 -2.70
C ILE A 395 -14.34 -15.92 -3.32
N GLU A 396 -15.67 -15.95 -3.24
CA GLU A 396 -16.50 -17.02 -3.79
C GLU A 396 -17.76 -16.47 -4.48
N ASN A 397 -18.29 -17.23 -5.44
CA ASN A 397 -19.54 -16.90 -6.14
C ASN A 397 -20.44 -18.11 -6.39
N PHE A 398 -20.42 -19.08 -5.49
CA PHE A 398 -21.29 -20.23 -5.54
C PHE A 398 -22.72 -19.85 -5.13
N ARG A 399 -23.69 -20.70 -5.46
CA ARG A 399 -25.07 -20.50 -5.01
C ARG A 399 -25.13 -20.48 -3.48
N PRO A 400 -25.99 -19.64 -2.86
CA PRO A 400 -26.15 -19.59 -1.41
C PRO A 400 -26.37 -20.99 -0.81
N GLY A 401 -25.71 -21.25 0.33
CA GLY A 401 -25.73 -22.55 1.02
C GLY A 401 -24.71 -23.57 0.51
N ARG A 402 -24.06 -23.35 -0.64
CA ARG A 402 -23.10 -24.32 -1.19
C ARG A 402 -21.81 -24.41 -0.39
N MET A 403 -21.25 -23.28 0.03
CA MET A 403 -20.05 -23.23 0.86
C MET A 403 -20.29 -23.87 2.23
N GLU A 404 -21.46 -23.61 2.81
CA GLU A 404 -21.92 -24.22 4.06
C GLU A 404 -22.05 -25.74 3.93
N ALA A 405 -22.67 -26.24 2.85
CA ALA A 405 -22.77 -27.68 2.58
C ALA A 405 -21.40 -28.37 2.39
N TRP A 406 -20.36 -27.59 2.08
CA TRP A 406 -18.99 -28.05 1.97
C TRP A 406 -18.18 -27.90 3.27
N GLY A 407 -18.76 -27.32 4.33
CA GLY A 407 -18.02 -26.98 5.56
C GLY A 407 -16.90 -25.98 5.29
N LEU A 408 -17.21 -25.00 4.43
CA LEU A 408 -16.40 -23.84 4.06
C LEU A 408 -17.24 -22.55 4.18
N GLY A 409 -18.34 -22.59 4.93
CA GLY A 409 -19.21 -21.43 5.13
C GLY A 409 -18.56 -20.38 6.03
N PRO A 410 -19.18 -19.20 6.18
CA PRO A 410 -18.62 -18.11 6.99
C PRO A 410 -18.17 -18.55 8.39
N ALA A 411 -19.01 -19.27 9.12
CA ALA A 411 -18.70 -19.75 10.47
C ALA A 411 -17.55 -20.77 10.49
N ASP A 412 -17.44 -21.62 9.46
CA ASP A 412 -16.36 -22.60 9.34
C ASP A 412 -15.02 -21.90 9.10
N LEU A 413 -15.00 -20.88 8.24
CA LEU A 413 -13.78 -20.14 7.91
C LEU A 413 -13.35 -19.23 9.07
N GLU A 414 -14.29 -18.56 9.74
CA GLU A 414 -14.02 -17.75 10.93
C GLU A 414 -13.43 -18.59 12.07
N ALA A 415 -13.91 -19.82 12.26
CA ALA A 415 -13.36 -20.73 13.26
C ALA A 415 -11.90 -21.14 12.97
N ILE A 416 -11.50 -21.17 11.69
CA ILE A 416 -10.12 -21.44 11.27
C ILE A 416 -9.27 -20.17 11.40
N ASN A 417 -9.81 -19.03 10.97
CA ASN A 417 -9.13 -17.75 10.93
C ASN A 417 -10.12 -16.62 11.26
N PRO A 418 -10.13 -16.12 12.51
CA PRO A 418 -11.02 -15.03 12.92
C PRO A 418 -10.80 -13.72 12.16
N GLY A 419 -9.65 -13.54 11.52
CA GLY A 419 -9.29 -12.36 10.72
C GLY A 419 -9.70 -12.44 9.26
N ILE A 420 -10.39 -13.50 8.82
CA ILE A 420 -10.71 -13.73 7.41
C ILE A 420 -11.80 -12.77 6.89
N VAL A 421 -11.53 -12.10 5.78
CA VAL A 421 -12.55 -11.34 5.03
C VAL A 421 -13.13 -12.25 3.94
N MET A 422 -14.41 -12.58 4.04
CA MET A 422 -15.08 -13.46 3.06
C MET A 422 -15.99 -12.65 2.14
N VAL A 423 -15.69 -12.61 0.85
CA VAL A 423 -16.53 -11.99 -0.19
C VAL A 423 -17.39 -13.04 -0.86
N ARG A 424 -18.71 -12.79 -0.88
CA ARG A 424 -19.69 -13.68 -1.49
C ARG A 424 -20.43 -12.93 -2.59
N VAL A 425 -20.20 -13.30 -3.84
CA VAL A 425 -20.81 -12.64 -5.00
C VAL A 425 -21.90 -13.52 -5.59
N THR A 426 -23.15 -13.07 -5.55
CA THR A 426 -24.29 -13.83 -6.11
C THR A 426 -25.22 -12.95 -6.93
N GLY A 427 -26.14 -13.55 -7.68
CA GLY A 427 -27.10 -12.77 -8.48
C GLY A 427 -27.98 -11.83 -7.67
N PHE A 428 -28.47 -12.29 -6.52
CA PHE A 428 -29.52 -11.62 -5.74
C PHE A 428 -29.18 -11.46 -4.25
N GLY A 429 -27.96 -11.78 -3.82
CA GLY A 429 -27.52 -11.75 -2.41
C GLY A 429 -27.69 -13.10 -1.69
N GLN A 430 -27.10 -13.23 -0.50
CA GLN A 430 -27.19 -14.46 0.30
C GLN A 430 -28.58 -14.67 0.93
N TYR A 431 -29.42 -13.63 0.99
CA TYR A 431 -30.74 -13.67 1.59
C TYR A 431 -31.83 -13.02 0.71
N GLY A 432 -33.08 -13.13 1.16
CA GLY A 432 -34.24 -12.64 0.42
C GLY A 432 -34.86 -13.69 -0.51
N PRO A 433 -36.05 -13.39 -1.07
CA PRO A 433 -36.89 -14.39 -1.77
C PRO A 433 -36.29 -14.91 -3.08
N LYS A 434 -35.26 -14.24 -3.61
CA LYS A 434 -34.57 -14.60 -4.86
C LYS A 434 -33.17 -15.18 -4.66
N SER A 435 -32.68 -15.28 -3.42
CA SER A 435 -31.33 -15.77 -3.10
C SER A 435 -31.00 -17.13 -3.72
N SER A 436 -31.96 -18.06 -3.76
CA SER A 436 -31.77 -19.39 -4.35
C SER A 436 -31.83 -19.43 -5.88
N GLN A 437 -32.17 -18.33 -6.56
CA GLN A 437 -32.28 -18.27 -8.01
C GLN A 437 -30.89 -18.19 -8.66
N PRO A 438 -30.69 -18.85 -9.82
CA PRO A 438 -29.47 -18.66 -10.59
C PRO A 438 -29.38 -17.20 -11.08
N GLY A 439 -28.18 -16.62 -11.03
CA GLY A 439 -27.94 -15.24 -11.43
C GLY A 439 -26.63 -15.08 -12.18
N PHE A 440 -26.67 -14.27 -13.24
CA PHE A 440 -25.54 -13.86 -14.09
C PHE A 440 -25.68 -12.36 -14.38
N GLY A 441 -24.60 -11.72 -14.85
CA GLY A 441 -24.57 -10.27 -15.13
C GLY A 441 -25.77 -9.77 -15.92
N THR A 442 -26.14 -10.44 -17.03
CA THR A 442 -27.30 -10.06 -17.85
C THR A 442 -28.64 -10.04 -17.10
N LEU A 443 -28.84 -10.97 -16.18
CA LEU A 443 -30.06 -11.00 -15.36
C LEU A 443 -30.07 -9.84 -14.36
N ALA A 444 -28.91 -9.49 -13.80
CA ALA A 444 -28.76 -8.34 -12.91
C ALA A 444 -28.95 -7.00 -13.65
N GLU A 445 -28.50 -6.89 -14.90
CA GLU A 445 -28.72 -5.72 -15.77
C GLU A 445 -30.21 -5.49 -16.07
N ALA A 446 -30.97 -6.56 -16.27
CA ALA A 446 -32.41 -6.48 -16.39
C ALA A 446 -33.08 -6.14 -15.05
N PHE A 447 -32.69 -6.84 -13.97
CA PHE A 447 -33.36 -6.76 -12.67
C PHE A 447 -33.10 -5.45 -11.92
N SER A 448 -31.94 -4.83 -12.12
CA SER A 448 -31.58 -3.53 -11.52
C SER A 448 -32.41 -2.35 -12.04
N GLY A 449 -33.11 -2.51 -13.17
CA GLY A 449 -33.80 -1.43 -13.88
C GLY A 449 -32.95 -0.73 -14.94
N PHE A 450 -31.66 -1.08 -15.07
CA PHE A 450 -30.76 -0.50 -16.08
C PHE A 450 -31.29 -0.67 -17.50
N ALA A 451 -31.69 -1.90 -17.86
CA ALA A 451 -32.17 -2.19 -19.21
C ALA A 451 -33.46 -1.41 -19.56
N PHE A 452 -34.31 -1.14 -18.56
CA PHE A 452 -35.57 -0.44 -18.77
C PHE A 452 -35.37 0.99 -19.26
N ILE A 453 -34.36 1.70 -18.73
CA ILE A 453 -34.06 3.10 -19.06
C ILE A 453 -33.05 3.27 -20.20
N THR A 454 -32.48 2.17 -20.71
CA THR A 454 -31.43 2.18 -21.73
C THR A 454 -31.98 1.72 -23.08
N GLY A 455 -31.62 2.45 -24.14
CA GLY A 455 -32.02 2.15 -25.52
C GLY A 455 -32.81 3.29 -26.17
N ALA A 456 -33.20 3.10 -27.44
CA ALA A 456 -34.04 4.06 -28.15
C ALA A 456 -35.45 4.17 -27.49
N PRO A 457 -36.13 5.33 -27.57
CA PRO A 457 -37.46 5.52 -26.99
C PRO A 457 -38.46 4.42 -27.40
N ASP A 458 -38.55 4.16 -28.70
CA ASP A 458 -39.47 3.18 -29.29
C ASP A 458 -38.83 1.79 -29.46
N GLY A 459 -37.59 1.63 -28.98
CA GLY A 459 -36.85 0.37 -29.02
C GLY A 459 -37.15 -0.53 -27.81
N PRO A 460 -36.75 -1.81 -27.88
CA PRO A 460 -36.80 -2.69 -26.72
C PRO A 460 -35.83 -2.21 -25.61
N PRO A 461 -36.07 -2.60 -24.34
CA PRO A 461 -35.07 -2.48 -23.28
C PRO A 461 -33.72 -3.04 -23.74
N THR A 462 -32.66 -2.24 -23.58
CA THR A 462 -31.34 -2.56 -24.15
C THR A 462 -30.35 -2.95 -23.05
N LEU A 463 -29.75 -4.12 -23.21
CA LEU A 463 -28.68 -4.63 -22.35
C LEU A 463 -27.31 -4.14 -22.84
N PRO A 464 -26.32 -3.97 -21.95
CA PRO A 464 -24.97 -3.62 -22.35
C PRO A 464 -24.29 -4.80 -23.09
N PRO A 465 -23.40 -4.53 -24.07
CA PRO A 465 -22.73 -5.58 -24.84
C PRO A 465 -21.52 -6.21 -24.12
N PHE A 466 -21.31 -5.90 -22.84
CA PHE A 466 -20.25 -6.41 -21.99
C PHE A 466 -20.78 -6.61 -20.56
N GLY A 467 -20.07 -7.35 -19.72
CA GLY A 467 -20.45 -7.61 -18.32
C GLY A 467 -20.38 -6.35 -17.45
N LEU A 468 -21.35 -5.44 -17.59
CA LEU A 468 -21.41 -4.16 -16.88
C LEU A 468 -21.72 -4.39 -15.40
N ALA A 469 -22.74 -5.20 -15.10
CA ALA A 469 -23.10 -5.53 -13.72
C ALA A 469 -21.95 -6.22 -13.00
N ASP A 470 -21.29 -7.18 -13.66
CA ASP A 470 -20.13 -7.89 -13.11
C ASP A 470 -18.96 -6.94 -12.85
N GLY A 471 -18.64 -6.06 -13.80
CA GLY A 471 -17.57 -5.07 -13.67
C GLY A 471 -17.79 -4.08 -12.54
N ILE A 472 -19.00 -3.52 -12.43
CA ILE A 472 -19.35 -2.60 -11.33
C ILE A 472 -19.31 -3.33 -9.99
N THR A 473 -19.85 -4.56 -9.93
CA THR A 473 -19.80 -5.38 -8.71
C THR A 473 -18.37 -5.66 -8.31
N ALA A 474 -17.46 -5.91 -9.26
CA ALA A 474 -16.06 -6.11 -8.96
C ALA A 474 -15.38 -4.86 -8.37
N MET A 475 -15.73 -3.67 -8.88
CA MET A 475 -15.20 -2.41 -8.33
C MET A 475 -15.71 -2.16 -6.90
N VAL A 476 -17.01 -2.34 -6.67
CA VAL A 476 -17.61 -2.23 -5.32
C VAL A 476 -17.03 -3.28 -4.38
N GLY A 477 -16.87 -4.53 -4.84
CA GLY A 477 -16.30 -5.61 -4.04
C GLY A 477 -14.84 -5.40 -3.70
N THR A 478 -14.03 -4.89 -4.64
CA THR A 478 -12.65 -4.50 -4.36
C THR A 478 -12.62 -3.41 -3.28
N SER A 479 -13.45 -2.37 -3.40
CA SER A 479 -13.54 -1.31 -2.39
C SER A 479 -14.02 -1.82 -1.02
N ALA A 480 -14.95 -2.78 -1.00
CA ALA A 480 -15.46 -3.39 0.22
C ALA A 480 -14.37 -4.22 0.92
N VAL A 481 -13.58 -5.01 0.16
CA VAL A 481 -12.44 -5.76 0.70
C VAL A 481 -11.42 -4.82 1.33
N LEU A 482 -11.02 -3.75 0.63
CA LEU A 482 -10.07 -2.77 1.16
C LEU A 482 -10.59 -2.12 2.44
N THR A 483 -11.88 -1.75 2.47
CA THR A 483 -12.53 -1.21 3.68
C THR A 483 -12.52 -2.22 4.83
N ALA A 484 -12.82 -3.48 4.55
CA ALA A 484 -12.86 -4.54 5.56
C ALA A 484 -11.48 -4.87 6.13
N LEU A 485 -10.45 -4.96 5.28
CA LEU A 485 -9.06 -5.13 5.70
C LEU A 485 -8.58 -3.93 6.52
N TYR A 486 -8.88 -2.71 6.07
CA TYR A 486 -8.55 -1.50 6.83
C TYR A 486 -9.21 -1.51 8.21
N TRP A 487 -10.50 -1.84 8.31
CA TRP A 487 -11.17 -1.96 9.61
C TRP A 487 -10.51 -3.02 10.49
N ARG A 488 -10.32 -4.24 9.97
CA ARG A 488 -9.66 -5.36 10.66
C ARG A 488 -8.34 -4.92 11.29
N ASP A 489 -7.50 -4.23 10.52
CA ASP A 489 -6.13 -3.90 10.92
C ASP A 489 -6.04 -2.61 11.75
N ALA A 490 -6.92 -1.61 11.51
CA ALA A 490 -6.84 -0.30 12.15
C ALA A 490 -7.74 -0.13 13.39
N GLY A 491 -8.85 -0.88 13.50
CA GLY A 491 -9.84 -0.64 14.56
C GLY A 491 -10.72 -1.82 14.96
N GLY A 492 -10.64 -2.94 14.25
CA GLY A 492 -11.50 -4.12 14.42
C GLY A 492 -10.90 -5.21 15.29
N GLY A 493 -9.74 -4.97 15.93
CA GLY A 493 -9.09 -5.97 16.78
C GLY A 493 -8.65 -7.23 16.01
N HIS A 494 -8.27 -7.08 14.74
CA HIS A 494 -7.91 -8.17 13.83
C HIS A 494 -9.05 -9.15 13.49
N LEU A 495 -10.31 -8.75 13.69
CA LEU A 495 -11.46 -9.53 13.25
C LEU A 495 -11.82 -9.26 11.79
N GLY A 496 -12.09 -10.33 11.06
CA GLY A 496 -12.59 -10.30 9.70
C GLY A 496 -14.11 -10.09 9.65
N GLN A 497 -14.69 -10.21 8.45
CA GLN A 497 -16.13 -10.09 8.25
C GLN A 497 -16.58 -10.66 6.90
N VAL A 498 -17.89 -10.86 6.76
CA VAL A 498 -18.52 -11.28 5.51
C VAL A 498 -18.98 -10.05 4.73
N ILE A 499 -18.65 -10.04 3.45
CA ILE A 499 -19.13 -9.09 2.45
C ILE A 499 -20.12 -9.83 1.54
N ASP A 500 -21.42 -9.58 1.70
CA ASP A 500 -22.48 -10.07 0.80
C ASP A 500 -22.70 -9.08 -0.33
N LEU A 501 -22.45 -9.50 -1.57
CA LEU A 501 -22.63 -8.68 -2.77
C LEU A 501 -23.59 -9.36 -3.73
N SER A 502 -24.72 -8.72 -3.99
CA SER A 502 -25.54 -9.05 -5.14
C SER A 502 -25.03 -8.35 -6.40
N LEU A 503 -25.21 -8.97 -7.57
CA LEU A 503 -24.81 -8.36 -8.84
C LEU A 503 -25.67 -7.13 -9.21
N TYR A 504 -26.92 -7.06 -8.73
CA TYR A 504 -27.87 -6.04 -9.17
C TYR A 504 -27.81 -4.75 -8.33
N GLU A 505 -27.51 -4.83 -7.03
CA GLU A 505 -27.50 -3.67 -6.14
C GLU A 505 -26.44 -2.62 -6.52
N PRO A 506 -25.19 -2.98 -6.85
CA PRO A 506 -24.19 -2.02 -7.30
C PRO A 506 -24.65 -1.24 -8.54
N LEU A 507 -25.21 -1.94 -9.53
CA LEU A 507 -25.72 -1.30 -10.76
C LEU A 507 -26.96 -0.44 -10.48
N PHE A 508 -27.90 -0.93 -9.66
CA PHE A 508 -29.07 -0.16 -9.22
C PHE A 508 -28.67 1.16 -8.56
N SER A 509 -27.67 1.12 -7.66
CA SER A 509 -27.18 2.32 -6.95
C SER A 509 -26.67 3.42 -7.90
N LEU A 510 -26.17 3.04 -9.08
CA LEU A 510 -25.63 3.96 -10.08
C LEU A 510 -26.69 4.55 -11.02
N LEU A 511 -27.94 4.05 -11.01
CA LEU A 511 -29.02 4.61 -11.84
C LEU A 511 -29.44 6.02 -11.38
N GLY A 512 -28.98 6.44 -10.19
CA GLY A 512 -29.28 7.74 -9.62
C GLY A 512 -30.68 7.77 -8.99
N PRO A 513 -31.38 8.92 -9.02
CA PRO A 513 -32.59 9.12 -8.21
C PRO A 513 -33.86 8.47 -8.80
N VAL A 514 -33.76 7.44 -9.65
CA VAL A 514 -34.92 6.85 -10.35
C VAL A 514 -36.01 6.37 -9.37
N LEU A 515 -35.60 5.77 -8.24
CA LEU A 515 -36.55 5.34 -7.20
C LEU A 515 -37.10 6.54 -6.42
N THR A 516 -36.26 7.54 -6.12
CA THR A 516 -36.65 8.75 -5.41
C THR A 516 -37.68 9.57 -6.22
N GLU A 517 -37.45 9.74 -7.52
CA GLU A 517 -38.36 10.43 -8.44
C GLU A 517 -39.71 9.71 -8.54
N PHE A 518 -39.72 8.38 -8.62
CA PHE A 518 -40.95 7.61 -8.60
C PHE A 518 -41.69 7.72 -7.25
N ALA A 519 -40.98 7.54 -6.14
CA ALA A 519 -41.57 7.53 -4.80
C ALA A 519 -42.20 8.87 -4.41
N HIS A 520 -41.61 9.99 -4.84
CA HIS A 520 -42.07 11.32 -4.44
C HIS A 520 -42.89 12.05 -5.51
N LEU A 521 -42.71 11.73 -6.80
CA LEU A 521 -43.35 12.45 -7.91
C LEU A 521 -44.18 11.54 -8.82
N GLY A 522 -44.14 10.22 -8.63
CA GLY A 522 -44.78 9.26 -9.53
C GLY A 522 -44.14 9.18 -10.93
N VAL A 523 -42.98 9.80 -11.11
CA VAL A 523 -42.31 9.89 -12.41
C VAL A 523 -41.54 8.59 -12.67
N VAL A 524 -41.84 7.95 -13.81
CA VAL A 524 -41.09 6.79 -14.30
C VAL A 524 -40.19 7.23 -15.44
N GLN A 525 -38.87 7.23 -15.22
CA GLN A 525 -37.88 7.59 -16.24
C GLN A 525 -37.99 6.64 -17.45
N GLN A 526 -38.14 7.20 -18.64
CA GLN A 526 -38.24 6.44 -19.90
C GLN A 526 -36.89 6.39 -20.65
N ARG A 527 -36.81 5.50 -21.65
CA ARG A 527 -35.68 5.43 -22.60
C ARG A 527 -35.63 6.66 -23.48
N GLN A 528 -34.44 7.20 -23.71
CA GLN A 528 -34.22 8.41 -24.52
C GLN A 528 -33.05 8.30 -25.50
N GLY A 529 -32.59 7.08 -25.80
CA GLY A 529 -31.39 6.86 -26.60
C GLY A 529 -30.17 7.46 -25.92
N ASN A 530 -29.40 8.26 -26.66
CA ASN A 530 -28.19 8.90 -26.18
C ASN A 530 -28.44 10.18 -25.36
N ARG A 531 -29.70 10.61 -25.25
CA ARG A 531 -30.08 11.85 -24.56
C ARG A 531 -30.20 11.67 -23.06
N SER A 532 -30.12 12.78 -22.33
CA SER A 532 -30.40 12.80 -20.89
C SER A 532 -31.73 13.50 -20.61
N PRO A 533 -32.57 12.96 -19.70
CA PRO A 533 -33.76 13.66 -19.22
C PRO A 533 -33.44 14.98 -18.50
N ARG A 534 -32.19 15.19 -18.10
CA ARG A 534 -31.80 16.26 -17.17
C ARG A 534 -31.12 17.45 -17.85
N THR A 535 -30.54 17.27 -19.03
CA THR A 535 -29.67 18.28 -19.67
C THR A 535 -29.83 18.25 -21.20
N ALA A 536 -29.92 19.42 -21.83
CA ALA A 536 -29.93 19.58 -23.28
C ALA A 536 -29.11 20.83 -23.69
N PRO A 537 -28.31 20.77 -24.77
CA PRO A 537 -28.05 19.60 -25.63
C PRO A 537 -27.12 18.56 -24.99
N ARG A 538 -27.45 17.27 -25.11
CA ARG A 538 -26.58 16.14 -24.73
C ARG A 538 -26.95 14.92 -25.57
N ASN A 539 -26.13 14.57 -26.55
CA ASN A 539 -26.41 13.49 -27.50
C ASN A 539 -25.12 13.07 -28.24
N THR A 540 -25.21 12.07 -29.11
CA THR A 540 -24.21 11.80 -30.15
C THR A 540 -24.72 12.28 -31.51
N TYR A 541 -23.85 12.89 -32.30
CA TYR A 541 -24.18 13.49 -33.59
C TYR A 541 -23.24 12.96 -34.67
N ARG A 542 -23.78 12.71 -35.86
CA ARG A 542 -23.02 12.21 -37.01
C ARG A 542 -22.44 13.37 -37.79
N THR A 543 -21.14 13.32 -38.08
CA THR A 543 -20.40 14.31 -38.87
C THR A 543 -20.50 14.02 -40.37
N ALA A 544 -20.06 14.96 -41.22
CA ALA A 544 -20.16 14.85 -42.68
C ALA A 544 -19.40 13.64 -43.27
N ASP A 545 -18.24 13.30 -42.69
CA ASP A 545 -17.43 12.11 -42.99
C ASP A 545 -18.02 10.79 -42.47
N GLY A 546 -19.17 10.84 -41.79
CA GLY A 546 -19.85 9.66 -41.27
C GLY A 546 -19.31 9.14 -39.94
N HIS A 547 -18.39 9.85 -39.29
CA HIS A 547 -18.00 9.61 -37.90
C HIS A 547 -19.04 10.16 -36.92
N TRP A 548 -18.80 9.94 -35.62
CA TRP A 548 -19.69 10.39 -34.55
C TRP A 548 -18.93 11.14 -33.46
N VAL A 549 -19.57 12.19 -32.94
CA VAL A 549 -19.11 12.96 -31.79
C VAL A 549 -20.17 13.01 -30.71
N ALA A 550 -19.76 13.05 -29.44
CA ALA A 550 -20.62 13.18 -28.28
C ALA A 550 -20.47 14.57 -27.66
N ILE A 551 -21.59 15.23 -27.36
CA ILE A 551 -21.63 16.53 -26.67
C ILE A 551 -22.40 16.40 -25.36
N SER A 552 -21.98 17.15 -24.35
CA SER A 552 -22.68 17.22 -23.07
C SER A 552 -22.70 18.64 -22.50
N ALA A 553 -23.85 19.32 -22.59
CA ALA A 553 -24.07 20.62 -22.00
C ALA A 553 -24.70 20.52 -20.60
N GLY A 554 -23.87 20.18 -19.61
CA GLY A 554 -24.32 19.96 -18.24
C GLY A 554 -24.71 21.23 -17.46
N THR A 555 -24.27 22.42 -17.90
CA THR A 555 -24.53 23.70 -17.22
C THR A 555 -24.95 24.77 -18.22
N GLN A 556 -25.56 25.86 -17.72
CA GLN A 556 -25.98 26.99 -18.55
C GLN A 556 -24.84 27.57 -19.39
N ARG A 557 -23.68 27.80 -18.78
CA ARG A 557 -22.52 28.38 -19.46
C ARG A 557 -21.99 27.47 -20.56
N ILE A 558 -21.99 26.16 -20.31
CA ILE A 558 -21.57 25.19 -21.32
C ILE A 558 -22.57 25.13 -22.47
N ALA A 559 -23.88 25.19 -22.19
CA ALA A 559 -24.89 25.25 -23.25
C ALA A 559 -24.68 26.47 -24.16
N GLN A 560 -24.44 27.65 -23.59
CA GLN A 560 -24.14 28.86 -24.37
C GLN A 560 -22.88 28.71 -25.23
N ARG A 561 -21.84 28.05 -24.72
CA ARG A 561 -20.63 27.74 -25.50
C ARG A 561 -20.92 26.79 -26.66
N VAL A 562 -21.75 25.77 -26.45
CA VAL A 562 -22.20 24.87 -27.54
C VAL A 562 -22.96 25.66 -28.60
N LEU A 563 -23.87 26.56 -28.21
CA LEU A 563 -24.63 27.40 -29.14
C LEU A 563 -23.72 28.35 -29.95
N ALA A 564 -22.72 28.94 -29.30
CA ALA A 564 -21.69 29.73 -29.99
C ALA A 564 -20.85 28.86 -30.94
N ALA A 565 -20.50 27.63 -30.51
CA ALA A 565 -19.73 26.69 -31.31
C ALA A 565 -20.49 26.26 -32.57
N ILE A 566 -21.82 26.21 -32.57
CA ILE A 566 -22.61 25.93 -33.77
C ILE A 566 -23.01 27.19 -34.56
N GLU A 567 -22.37 28.34 -34.31
CA GLU A 567 -22.63 29.62 -34.99
C GLU A 567 -23.99 30.24 -34.71
N ARG A 568 -24.62 29.85 -33.59
CA ARG A 568 -25.95 30.32 -33.20
C ARG A 568 -25.98 30.92 -31.78
N PRO A 569 -25.08 31.86 -31.43
CA PRO A 569 -25.02 32.41 -30.07
C PRO A 569 -26.32 33.11 -29.65
N GLU A 570 -27.09 33.65 -30.61
CA GLU A 570 -28.36 34.33 -30.35
C GLU A 570 -29.44 33.42 -29.76
N LEU A 571 -29.31 32.09 -29.93
CA LEU A 571 -30.22 31.12 -29.29
C LEU A 571 -30.09 31.13 -27.77
N ALA A 572 -29.00 31.64 -27.20
CA ALA A 572 -28.84 31.78 -25.76
C ALA A 572 -29.84 32.76 -25.13
N ASP A 573 -30.36 33.72 -25.92
CA ASP A 573 -31.34 34.72 -25.48
C ASP A 573 -32.77 34.40 -25.95
N ASP A 574 -32.95 33.37 -26.79
CA ASP A 574 -34.26 32.89 -27.21
C ASP A 574 -34.98 32.25 -26.01
N ALA A 575 -36.21 32.69 -25.73
CA ALA A 575 -37.01 32.20 -24.60
C ALA A 575 -37.16 30.66 -24.57
N ARG A 576 -37.06 29.99 -25.72
CA ARG A 576 -37.11 28.52 -25.83
C ARG A 576 -35.85 27.83 -25.33
N PHE A 577 -34.71 28.51 -25.31
CA PHE A 577 -33.40 27.94 -24.95
C PHE A 577 -32.64 28.72 -23.88
N ALA A 578 -33.21 29.81 -23.37
CA ALA A 578 -32.58 30.74 -22.45
C ALA A 578 -32.07 30.08 -21.16
N ASP A 579 -32.76 29.06 -20.65
CA ASP A 579 -32.36 28.32 -19.45
C ASP A 579 -32.45 26.80 -19.63
N ALA A 580 -31.99 26.07 -18.60
CA ALA A 580 -31.98 24.61 -18.62
C ALA A 580 -33.37 23.98 -18.69
N ALA A 581 -34.40 24.59 -18.10
CA ALA A 581 -35.77 24.07 -18.14
C ALA A 581 -36.39 24.28 -19.52
N ALA A 582 -36.22 25.48 -20.10
CA ALA A 582 -36.65 25.79 -21.45
C ALA A 582 -35.99 24.86 -22.47
N ARG A 583 -34.66 24.69 -22.42
CA ARG A 583 -33.95 23.74 -23.31
C ARG A 583 -34.42 22.31 -23.17
N ARG A 584 -34.78 21.85 -21.97
CA ARG A 584 -35.37 20.51 -21.79
C ARG A 584 -36.76 20.39 -22.41
N ALA A 585 -37.60 21.41 -22.26
CA ALA A 585 -38.93 21.43 -22.86
C ALA A 585 -38.87 21.47 -24.40
N HIS A 586 -37.83 22.09 -24.96
CA HIS A 586 -37.58 22.21 -26.40
C HIS A 586 -36.38 21.36 -26.86
N ALA A 587 -36.15 20.22 -26.21
CA ALA A 587 -34.92 19.46 -26.41
C ALA A 587 -34.77 18.98 -27.86
N ASP A 588 -35.86 18.53 -28.51
CA ASP A 588 -35.83 18.03 -29.89
C ASP A 588 -35.37 19.11 -30.87
N GLU A 589 -35.83 20.35 -30.64
CA GLU A 589 -35.48 21.47 -31.49
C GLU A 589 -34.01 21.86 -31.32
N ILE A 590 -33.53 22.00 -30.07
CA ILE A 590 -32.13 22.38 -29.83
C ILE A 590 -31.15 21.29 -30.27
N ASP A 591 -31.49 20.02 -30.08
CA ASP A 591 -30.68 18.91 -30.57
C ASP A 591 -30.69 18.84 -32.10
N GLY A 592 -31.82 19.12 -32.75
CA GLY A 592 -31.91 19.19 -34.21
C GLY A 592 -31.02 20.28 -34.79
N LEU A 593 -30.95 21.45 -34.15
CA LEU A 593 -30.07 22.55 -34.56
C LEU A 593 -28.58 22.18 -34.43
N VAL A 594 -28.21 21.56 -33.31
CA VAL A 594 -26.84 21.06 -33.10
C VAL A 594 -26.49 19.96 -34.11
N ALA A 595 -27.41 19.01 -34.34
CA ALA A 595 -27.24 17.92 -35.28
C ALA A 595 -27.05 18.40 -36.72
N ALA A 596 -27.87 19.36 -37.16
CA ALA A 596 -27.80 19.92 -38.51
C ALA A 596 -26.44 20.57 -38.76
N TRP A 597 -25.96 21.40 -37.83
CA TRP A 597 -24.65 22.03 -37.96
C TRP A 597 -23.52 20.99 -37.99
N ILE A 598 -23.53 20.00 -37.11
CA ILE A 598 -22.47 18.96 -37.07
C ILE A 598 -22.47 18.11 -38.34
N ALA A 599 -23.63 17.81 -38.92
CA ALA A 599 -23.75 17.00 -40.13
C ALA A 599 -23.16 17.68 -41.39
N GLU A 600 -22.95 18.99 -41.35
CA GLU A 600 -22.33 19.78 -42.42
C GLU A 600 -20.80 19.84 -42.33
N HIS A 601 -20.21 19.32 -41.25
CA HIS A 601 -18.78 19.46 -40.95
C HIS A 601 -18.10 18.11 -40.70
N GLU A 602 -16.85 18.00 -41.15
CA GLU A 602 -15.96 16.86 -40.89
C GLU A 602 -15.60 16.78 -39.40
N ARG A 603 -15.34 15.58 -38.89
CA ARG A 603 -15.13 15.34 -37.44
C ARG A 603 -14.06 16.25 -36.84
N ASP A 604 -12.91 16.36 -37.48
CA ASP A 604 -11.77 17.09 -36.92
C ASP A 604 -12.04 18.60 -36.86
N ALA A 605 -12.72 19.15 -37.88
CA ALA A 605 -13.16 20.55 -37.88
C ALA A 605 -14.17 20.84 -36.76
N VAL A 606 -15.09 19.90 -36.49
CA VAL A 606 -16.02 19.99 -35.36
C VAL A 606 -15.27 19.98 -34.02
N LEU A 607 -14.32 19.05 -33.84
CA LEU A 607 -13.52 18.96 -32.62
C LEU A 607 -12.69 20.23 -32.37
N GLU A 608 -11.98 20.74 -33.38
CA GLU A 608 -11.19 21.97 -33.30
C GLU A 608 -12.05 23.17 -32.91
N ARG A 609 -13.22 23.31 -33.53
CA ARG A 609 -14.13 24.42 -33.26
C ARG A 609 -14.70 24.38 -31.85
N PHE A 610 -15.15 23.21 -31.40
CA PHE A 610 -15.67 23.04 -30.04
C PHE A 610 -14.57 23.26 -28.99
N ALA A 611 -13.34 22.83 -29.26
CA ALA A 611 -12.20 23.14 -28.41
C ALA A 611 -11.94 24.65 -28.32
N ALA A 612 -11.96 25.37 -29.45
CA ALA A 612 -11.79 26.82 -29.49
C ALA A 612 -12.91 27.57 -28.72
N ALA A 613 -14.14 27.03 -28.72
CA ALA A 613 -15.26 27.56 -27.96
C ALA A 613 -15.28 27.13 -26.48
N GLU A 614 -14.30 26.33 -26.04
CA GLU A 614 -14.28 25.65 -24.74
C GLU A 614 -15.58 24.88 -24.43
N ALA A 615 -16.17 24.29 -25.47
CA ALA A 615 -17.37 23.47 -25.40
C ALA A 615 -16.98 21.97 -25.32
N PRO A 616 -17.50 21.20 -24.33
CA PRO A 616 -17.18 19.78 -24.19
C PRO A 616 -17.68 18.95 -25.37
N ILE A 617 -16.75 18.25 -26.00
CA ILE A 617 -16.98 17.31 -27.08
C ILE A 617 -15.99 16.15 -27.00
N ALA A 618 -16.35 14.98 -27.49
CA ALA A 618 -15.43 13.87 -27.68
C ALA A 618 -15.79 13.06 -28.94
N PRO A 619 -14.82 12.50 -29.67
CA PRO A 619 -15.11 11.52 -30.72
C PRO A 619 -15.61 10.19 -30.11
N VAL A 620 -16.51 9.51 -30.80
CA VAL A 620 -16.84 8.11 -30.51
C VAL A 620 -15.76 7.24 -31.15
N GLN A 621 -14.96 6.55 -30.34
CA GLN A 621 -13.81 5.78 -30.82
C GLN A 621 -14.06 4.27 -30.87
N ASP A 622 -13.52 3.60 -31.88
CA ASP A 622 -13.36 2.14 -31.92
C ASP A 622 -11.99 1.69 -31.36
N ALA A 623 -11.74 0.38 -31.33
CA ALA A 623 -10.50 -0.17 -30.79
C ALA A 623 -9.23 0.23 -31.58
N ARG A 624 -9.35 0.44 -32.91
CA ARG A 624 -8.22 0.89 -33.74
C ARG A 624 -7.88 2.33 -33.39
N GLN A 625 -8.89 3.20 -33.37
CA GLN A 625 -8.73 4.60 -33.01
C GLN A 625 -8.15 4.76 -31.60
N ILE A 626 -8.65 3.97 -30.62
CA ILE A 626 -8.09 3.94 -29.27
C ILE A 626 -6.61 3.56 -29.26
N SER A 627 -6.20 2.57 -30.08
CA SER A 627 -4.81 2.12 -30.15
C SER A 627 -3.86 3.15 -30.77
N GLU A 628 -4.39 4.01 -31.65
CA GLU A 628 -3.65 5.05 -32.37
C GLU A 628 -3.70 6.41 -31.66
N ASP A 629 -4.61 6.59 -30.69
CA ASP A 629 -4.86 7.87 -30.02
C ASP A 629 -3.67 8.28 -29.09
N PRO A 630 -3.05 9.46 -29.34
CA PRO A 630 -1.91 9.92 -28.55
C PRO A 630 -2.21 10.12 -27.07
N HIS A 631 -3.45 10.43 -26.68
CA HIS A 631 -3.83 10.59 -25.28
C HIS A 631 -3.92 9.24 -24.56
N PHE A 632 -4.49 8.21 -25.19
CA PHE A 632 -4.49 6.86 -24.63
C PHE A 632 -3.06 6.33 -24.42
N GLN A 633 -2.18 6.58 -25.40
CA GLN A 633 -0.75 6.23 -25.36
C GLN A 633 0.01 7.03 -24.30
N ALA A 634 -0.13 8.36 -24.26
CA ALA A 634 0.54 9.22 -23.28
C ALA A 634 0.10 8.91 -21.85
N ARG A 635 -1.15 8.48 -21.69
CA ARG A 635 -1.60 7.95 -20.41
C ARG A 635 -1.05 6.55 -20.18
N GLY A 636 -0.77 5.71 -21.16
CA GLY A 636 -0.49 4.29 -20.93
C GLY A 636 -1.73 3.57 -20.41
N THR A 637 -2.88 3.86 -21.03
CA THR A 637 -4.19 3.31 -20.66
C THR A 637 -4.29 1.81 -20.99
N PHE A 638 -3.52 1.36 -21.97
CA PHE A 638 -3.21 -0.03 -22.22
C PHE A 638 -1.69 -0.21 -22.20
N VAL A 639 -1.25 -1.45 -22.04
CA VAL A 639 0.16 -1.82 -21.91
C VAL A 639 0.44 -3.12 -22.65
N GLU A 640 1.66 -3.23 -23.16
CA GLU A 640 2.21 -4.47 -23.68
C GLU A 640 2.84 -5.26 -22.54
N VAL A 641 2.33 -6.48 -22.32
CA VAL A 641 2.82 -7.38 -21.28
C VAL A 641 3.47 -8.59 -21.95
N PRO A 642 4.70 -8.97 -21.56
CA PRO A 642 5.28 -10.25 -21.99
C PRO A 642 4.35 -11.41 -21.64
N ASP A 643 4.09 -12.26 -22.62
CA ASP A 643 3.21 -13.43 -22.45
C ASP A 643 3.96 -14.70 -22.88
N PRO A 644 4.05 -15.75 -22.05
CA PRO A 644 4.78 -16.96 -22.38
C PRO A 644 4.26 -17.70 -23.63
N ASP A 645 2.97 -17.57 -23.93
CA ASP A 645 2.31 -18.33 -25.00
C ASP A 645 2.16 -17.49 -26.28
N LEU A 646 1.98 -16.17 -26.13
CA LEU A 646 1.67 -15.24 -27.22
C LEU A 646 2.81 -14.27 -27.55
N GLY A 647 3.94 -14.35 -26.82
CA GLY A 647 5.10 -13.46 -26.89
C GLY A 647 4.85 -12.12 -26.20
N THR A 648 3.86 -11.37 -26.68
CA THR A 648 3.44 -10.09 -26.10
C THR A 648 1.94 -9.94 -26.26
N LEU A 649 1.28 -9.47 -25.20
CA LEU A 649 -0.16 -9.25 -25.16
C LEU A 649 -0.47 -7.80 -24.79
N VAL A 650 -1.24 -7.12 -25.64
CA VAL A 650 -1.80 -5.80 -25.33
C VAL A 650 -3.05 -5.97 -24.49
N MET A 651 -3.14 -5.26 -23.38
CA MET A 651 -4.34 -5.25 -22.54
C MET A 651 -4.55 -3.91 -21.82
N PRO A 652 -5.76 -3.64 -21.31
CA PRO A 652 -5.99 -2.48 -20.45
C PRO A 652 -5.03 -2.50 -19.25
N ASN A 653 -4.40 -1.36 -18.99
CA ASN A 653 -3.50 -1.18 -17.87
C ASN A 653 -4.29 -0.93 -16.56
N ILE A 654 -3.60 -0.94 -15.44
CA ILE A 654 -4.18 -0.66 -14.12
C ILE A 654 -4.55 0.83 -14.05
N VAL A 655 -5.86 1.10 -13.90
CA VAL A 655 -6.40 2.45 -14.08
C VAL A 655 -6.09 3.36 -12.88
N ALA A 656 -6.15 2.84 -11.66
CA ALA A 656 -5.87 3.62 -10.45
C ALA A 656 -4.36 3.82 -10.27
N ARG A 657 -3.87 5.02 -10.59
CA ARG A 657 -2.46 5.39 -10.50
C ARG A 657 -2.13 5.98 -9.15
N LEU A 658 -1.62 5.13 -8.27
CA LEU A 658 -1.10 5.56 -6.97
C LEU A 658 0.30 6.15 -7.16
N SER A 659 0.53 7.35 -6.65
CA SER A 659 1.78 8.09 -6.86
C SER A 659 3.00 7.48 -6.15
N ARG A 660 2.78 6.75 -5.05
CA ARG A 660 3.85 6.11 -4.24
C ARG A 660 3.92 4.60 -4.44
N THR A 661 2.79 3.96 -4.69
CA THR A 661 2.63 2.50 -4.76
C THR A 661 1.85 2.08 -6.01
N PRO A 662 2.31 2.46 -7.23
CA PRO A 662 1.58 2.17 -8.46
C PRO A 662 1.35 0.66 -8.62
N GLY A 663 0.20 0.28 -9.17
CA GLY A 663 -0.09 -1.11 -9.50
C GLY A 663 0.83 -1.64 -10.61
N GLU A 664 0.97 -2.97 -10.67
CA GLU A 664 1.84 -3.66 -11.61
C GLU A 664 1.17 -4.92 -12.17
N ILE A 665 1.17 -5.08 -13.51
CA ILE A 665 0.85 -6.36 -14.16
C ILE A 665 2.15 -7.15 -14.28
N ARG A 666 2.36 -8.09 -13.35
CA ARG A 666 3.59 -8.89 -13.23
C ARG A 666 3.65 -10.03 -14.24
N TRP A 667 2.50 -10.65 -14.50
CA TRP A 667 2.34 -11.71 -15.50
C TRP A 667 0.89 -11.80 -15.96
N THR A 668 0.69 -12.28 -17.18
CA THR A 668 -0.62 -12.60 -17.75
C THR A 668 -1.18 -13.90 -17.18
N GLY A 669 -2.48 -14.19 -17.41
CA GLY A 669 -3.07 -15.46 -16.98
C GLY A 669 -2.33 -16.68 -17.56
N PRO A 670 -2.10 -17.75 -16.77
CA PRO A 670 -1.45 -18.96 -17.29
C PRO A 670 -2.36 -19.69 -18.28
N ALA A 671 -1.84 -20.10 -19.44
CA ALA A 671 -2.65 -20.78 -20.46
C ALA A 671 -3.16 -22.15 -20.01
N GLU A 672 -2.32 -22.90 -19.29
CA GLU A 672 -2.66 -24.23 -18.79
C GLU A 672 -3.57 -24.19 -17.55
N VAL A 673 -4.31 -25.27 -17.35
CA VAL A 673 -5.10 -25.50 -16.14
C VAL A 673 -4.18 -26.01 -15.03
N GLY A 674 -4.20 -25.38 -13.84
CA GLY A 674 -3.56 -25.91 -12.62
C GLY A 674 -2.06 -25.69 -12.38
N THR A 675 -1.24 -25.35 -13.36
CA THR A 675 0.18 -25.73 -13.27
C THR A 675 1.12 -24.82 -12.47
N THR A 676 0.68 -23.66 -11.97
CA THR A 676 1.61 -22.68 -11.35
C THR A 676 1.72 -22.79 -9.83
N ALA A 677 0.66 -23.21 -9.14
CA ALA A 677 0.68 -23.42 -7.70
C ALA A 677 0.68 -24.91 -7.30
N ASP A 678 0.19 -25.82 -8.15
CA ASP A 678 0.15 -27.26 -7.86
C ASP A 678 1.54 -27.77 -7.43
N ALA A 679 2.60 -27.47 -8.19
CA ALA A 679 3.97 -27.88 -7.89
C ALA A 679 4.54 -27.26 -6.59
N GLU A 680 4.04 -26.10 -6.16
CA GLU A 680 4.42 -25.50 -4.89
C GLU A 680 3.77 -26.22 -3.71
N PHE A 681 2.49 -26.58 -3.84
CA PHE A 681 1.75 -27.26 -2.78
C PHE A 681 2.15 -28.73 -2.68
N GLU A 682 2.42 -29.42 -3.78
CA GLU A 682 3.00 -30.78 -3.76
C GLU A 682 4.32 -30.85 -2.97
N ARG A 683 5.13 -29.78 -2.99
CA ARG A 683 6.37 -29.70 -2.20
C ARG A 683 6.14 -29.45 -0.71
N ARG A 684 4.98 -28.89 -0.33
CA ARG A 684 4.64 -28.54 1.06
C ARG A 684 3.95 -29.70 1.81
N GLY A 685 3.60 -30.79 1.11
CA GLY A 685 2.78 -31.89 1.64
C GLY A 685 1.31 -31.50 1.70
#